data_AF-A0A1Y2BI18-F1
#
_entry.id   AF-A0A1Y2BI18-F1
#
_cell.length_a   1.000
_cell.length_b   1.000
_cell.length_c   1.000
_cell.angle_alpha   90.00
_cell.angle_beta   90.00
_cell.angle_gamma   90.00
#
_symmetry.space_group_name_H-M   'P 1'
#
loop_
_entity.id
_entity.type
_entity.pdbx_description
1 polymer ?
#
loop_
_entity_poly.entity_id
_entity_poly.type
_entity_poly.pdbx_seq_one_letter_code
_entity_poly.pdbx_strand_id
1 'polypeptide(L)'
;MSAMERIVSIRNNYYLVSSKDLSLTEEGESGILYYCTGEKVECERQNDIGYYVIDKETVYTCQEDGIGITCKRSTVTLETCSNARHIGKLFSSSTDTTISLCLNYDTEASTIVLDGSNTGNYLVYKNVDPKANVFGIHGVNEAYAIIGIQDKVVRLNSTYSNGLKYVYADSSTNRIMEKGDKNYPKVTGSSGEPNEDLIMELLCNNGHCKPSDTEVTLTSFTEGINVVKIGSAAAVTDTDFTTASEARNLRMYDCDSNGACEKIAGYVRITTGPAYYYISSSEGEDKGAHAVASEPPTGGCKDKLGLVYMESETPKLCVDESLVVDLSSITTNHREFIMGLGESASPFTNLANKLMKVETAASNVKYIYVDNNFKGENGKNYIMELNSKYYAYKYREVTNSFEKDDEQLNGVKNYKPHPNAPYNIYEEYSLTDTSIIKSNTDIADWKLFNCRHGMCEMTFGFMKSQNENKYFKYYAEYASGKNNEILTESSGLEDECTAGNTYKLTKTGKLCIVSGEEASRIYGAMVDGDVYVVPTTNNEASVFKKAAGFVVVKASSRSITLDNLYEDSNAVLTYNYAQILTSQITDTGAETDNKAKLILYDCSKDGVCTRIGGYAINGNKYYSISATLTNPSSAVAYPITESVDCSNNIGKITKIGKSIYLCLDGTSLMADISQPGYYAFPDNSPSTGSPLTDNEKKKIIQITESLIAVDHTYEGTPDNVKFIIQNDNVFTVYNRATNEFIVASPPINGILIYDEDVGTNIFKEVTSPETATAEDIVHWALFDCASSVCERTYGYVKIADGKYLSIPWEGDNQLLNDSDIEDVPCTSASHVGNLMKGGKLCVVPHATAGSEKAYALANDKKYVLSNGNASIFTTSASANTYFIVKSSATSFTLDANIVGVQLLSVDTSSKEIGVIGYSTSDDRANIGLYQCNTNYVCTKISGYAKDGNEGVYYIVDTSNGATAFTPSAASCSGNIGKIVKDENDVKYFCLGTSTKLSLATPPNGYYVVGTVSDGVPLSSNKLLKFTADYIVVDSGFEDTSDISYLLETESEVFKTYTQSNGSFSEDTSYTKIMPFLKEGSSNLYREVSDLNDIALVDLPNLLLFNCNQGDCLKIVGYIVYGGSAITKCDSSHCNNSASGDVIADNCTAIGKIKLNGSKLNYCLAATGSATELDSSKVYFTGTTVSQWIVNEDKTIIANPTPDKCFENSQR
;
A
#
# COMPACT_ATOMS: atom_id res chain seq x y z
N MET A 1 43.15 17.95 22.13
CA MET A 1 44.07 19.12 22.17
C MET A 1 43.38 20.23 21.42
N SER A 2 42.94 21.25 22.14
CA SER A 2 41.81 22.12 21.76
C SER A 2 42.23 23.29 20.87
N ALA A 3 41.27 23.78 20.07
CA ALA A 3 41.37 24.96 19.23
C ALA A 3 41.79 26.26 19.99
N MET A 4 41.80 26.24 21.33
CA MET A 4 42.20 27.37 22.18
C MET A 4 43.70 27.69 22.14
N GLU A 5 44.61 26.78 21.76
CA GLU A 5 46.06 27.07 21.74
C GLU A 5 46.53 27.90 20.52
N ARG A 6 45.65 28.21 19.55
CA ARG A 6 46.03 28.93 18.31
C ARG A 6 45.73 30.44 18.28
N ILE A 7 45.23 31.03 19.38
CA ILE A 7 44.97 32.49 19.44
C ILE A 7 46.25 33.22 19.90
N VAL A 8 47.14 33.52 18.96
CA VAL A 8 48.38 34.28 19.22
C VAL A 8 48.06 35.79 19.23
N SER A 9 48.39 36.47 20.35
CA SER A 9 48.18 37.89 20.67
C SER A 9 46.77 38.28 21.16
N ILE A 10 46.40 37.81 22.36
CA ILE A 10 45.18 38.25 23.06
C ILE A 10 45.43 39.62 23.73
N ARG A 11 44.62 40.61 23.36
CA ARG A 11 44.38 41.83 24.14
C ARG A 11 43.02 41.67 24.82
N ASN A 12 42.76 42.38 25.92
CA ASN A 12 41.47 42.40 26.64
C ASN A 12 40.27 42.47 25.66
N ASN A 13 39.67 41.33 25.33
CA ASN A 13 38.68 41.23 24.25
C ASN A 13 37.71 40.04 24.47
N TYR A 14 36.56 40.11 23.80
CA TYR A 14 35.51 39.10 23.82
C TYR A 14 35.63 38.15 22.62
N TYR A 15 35.38 36.86 22.85
CA TYR A 15 35.43 35.79 21.85
C TYR A 15 34.14 34.96 21.92
N LEU A 16 33.44 34.83 20.79
CA LEU A 16 32.26 33.99 20.65
C LEU A 16 32.65 32.64 20.06
N VAL A 17 32.33 31.55 20.77
CA VAL A 17 32.68 30.18 20.35
C VAL A 17 31.47 29.27 20.23
N SER A 18 31.47 28.37 19.25
CA SER A 18 30.40 27.41 19.00
C SER A 18 30.22 26.47 20.19
N SER A 19 28.98 26.25 20.60
CA SER A 19 28.64 25.36 21.73
C SER A 19 28.91 23.89 21.44
N LYS A 20 29.05 23.49 20.16
CA LYS A 20 29.26 22.09 19.75
C LYS A 20 30.72 21.67 19.80
N ASP A 21 31.63 22.54 19.39
CA ASP A 21 33.04 22.20 19.11
C ASP A 21 34.05 23.26 19.56
N LEU A 22 33.59 24.37 20.18
CA LEU A 22 34.41 25.48 20.69
C LEU A 22 35.23 26.20 19.60
N SER A 23 34.84 26.12 18.32
CA SER A 23 35.42 26.95 17.26
C SER A 23 34.95 28.40 17.36
N LEU A 24 35.69 29.37 16.83
CA LEU A 24 35.18 30.75 16.69
C LEU A 24 34.00 30.76 15.72
N THR A 25 32.92 31.45 16.07
CA THR A 25 31.71 31.55 15.25
C THR A 25 31.80 32.71 14.26
N GLU A 26 31.16 32.57 13.10
CA GLU A 26 31.01 33.66 12.12
C GLU A 26 29.90 34.66 12.52
N GLU A 27 29.73 35.74 11.76
CA GLU A 27 28.68 36.74 12.02
C GLU A 27 27.28 36.12 11.87
N GLY A 28 26.37 36.40 12.83
CA GLY A 28 25.01 35.84 12.85
C GLY A 28 24.89 34.44 13.49
N GLU A 29 26.00 33.74 13.69
CA GLU A 29 26.00 32.45 14.38
C GLU A 29 25.89 32.61 15.91
N SER A 30 25.36 31.56 16.55
CA SER A 30 25.10 31.49 17.98
C SER A 30 26.21 30.74 18.71
N GLY A 31 26.63 31.22 19.88
CA GLY A 31 27.71 30.60 20.65
C GLY A 31 27.75 31.02 22.12
N ILE A 32 28.82 30.62 22.79
CA ILE A 32 29.15 30.97 24.19
C ILE A 32 30.20 32.09 24.16
N LEU A 33 29.96 33.18 24.88
CA LEU A 33 30.86 34.32 24.94
C LEU A 33 31.89 34.18 26.07
N TYR A 34 33.16 34.43 25.76
CA TYR A 34 34.26 34.48 26.74
C TYR A 34 34.93 35.85 26.70
N TYR A 35 35.29 36.38 27.86
CA TYR A 35 36.14 37.56 27.99
C TYR A 35 37.53 37.11 28.45
N CYS A 36 38.56 37.40 27.67
CA CYS A 36 39.92 36.98 27.98
C CYS A 36 40.80 38.19 28.32
N THR A 37 41.51 38.13 29.45
CA THR A 37 42.41 39.21 29.90
C THR A 37 43.82 38.70 30.21
N GLY A 38 44.82 39.59 30.08
CA GLY A 38 46.18 39.36 30.55
C GLY A 38 47.15 38.64 29.60
N GLU A 39 48.45 38.65 29.96
CA GLU A 39 49.54 37.96 29.23
C GLU A 39 49.52 36.42 29.43
N LYS A 40 48.88 35.95 30.51
CA LYS A 40 48.47 34.55 30.69
C LYS A 40 46.98 34.50 30.44
N VAL A 41 46.55 33.76 29.42
CA VAL A 41 45.17 33.74 28.94
C VAL A 41 44.26 33.13 30.00
N GLU A 42 43.67 33.97 30.84
CA GLU A 42 42.53 33.63 31.68
C GLU A 42 41.28 34.15 30.96
N CYS A 43 40.46 33.22 30.47
CA CYS A 43 39.19 33.50 29.81
C CYS A 43 38.04 33.17 30.76
N GLU A 44 37.20 34.15 31.07
CA GLU A 44 36.00 33.98 31.87
C GLU A 44 34.77 33.92 30.97
N ARG A 45 33.97 32.87 31.14
CA ARG A 45 32.69 32.72 30.43
C ARG A 45 31.73 33.82 30.89
N GLN A 46 31.15 34.55 29.94
CA GLN A 46 30.13 35.55 30.20
C GLN A 46 28.76 34.89 30.23
N ASN A 47 28.10 34.91 31.39
CA ASN A 47 26.80 34.28 31.63
C ASN A 47 25.71 35.30 31.95
N ASP A 48 25.90 36.58 31.63
CA ASP A 48 24.87 37.58 31.86
C ASP A 48 24.16 37.91 30.53
N ILE A 49 22.83 38.02 30.59
CA ILE A 49 21.96 38.46 29.48
C ILE A 49 22.23 39.94 29.21
N GLY A 50 22.41 40.33 27.94
CA GLY A 50 22.55 41.73 27.53
C GLY A 50 23.53 41.95 26.38
N TYR A 51 24.13 43.14 26.34
CA TYR A 51 25.05 43.57 25.29
C TYR A 51 26.47 43.77 25.81
N TYR A 52 27.44 43.26 25.05
CA TYR A 52 28.87 43.48 25.26
C TYR A 52 29.41 44.21 24.04
N VAL A 53 29.54 45.54 24.16
CA VAL A 53 29.84 46.41 23.02
C VAL A 53 31.33 46.74 23.00
N ILE A 54 32.00 46.43 21.88
CA ILE A 54 33.38 46.87 21.64
C ILE A 54 33.34 48.19 20.85
N ASP A 55 32.68 48.12 19.70
CA ASP A 55 32.44 49.21 18.76
C ASP A 55 31.16 48.95 17.96
N LYS A 56 30.85 49.80 16.97
CA LYS A 56 29.61 49.71 16.19
C LYS A 56 29.54 48.47 15.30
N GLU A 57 30.70 47.91 14.93
CA GLU A 57 30.83 46.75 14.04
C GLU A 57 30.92 45.44 14.83
N THR A 58 31.23 45.53 16.13
CA THR A 58 31.38 44.35 16.99
C THR A 58 30.62 44.53 18.30
N VAL A 59 29.38 44.03 18.29
CA VAL A 59 28.54 43.86 19.47
C VAL A 59 28.23 42.38 19.65
N TYR A 60 28.36 41.89 20.88
CA TYR A 60 27.83 40.58 21.25
C TYR A 60 26.53 40.76 22.03
N THR A 61 25.47 40.12 21.54
CA THR A 61 24.14 40.11 22.16
C THR A 61 23.92 38.74 22.77
N CYS A 62 23.85 38.67 24.09
CA CYS A 62 23.56 37.45 24.84
C CYS A 62 22.12 37.48 25.33
N GLN A 63 21.34 36.47 24.97
CA GLN A 63 19.93 36.35 25.35
C GLN A 63 19.65 34.94 25.85
N GLU A 64 18.60 34.79 26.66
CA GLU A 64 18.11 33.48 27.06
C GLU A 64 17.22 32.91 25.95
N ASP A 65 17.53 31.70 25.48
CA ASP A 65 16.79 31.04 24.38
C ASP A 65 16.04 29.78 24.83
N GLY A 66 15.82 29.63 26.13
CA GLY A 66 15.16 28.48 26.75
C GLY A 66 16.08 27.31 27.07
N ILE A 67 17.25 27.20 26.42
CA ILE A 67 18.28 26.17 26.68
C ILE A 67 19.37 26.72 27.60
N GLY A 68 19.58 28.02 27.55
CA GLY A 68 20.52 28.75 28.39
C GLY A 68 20.77 30.12 27.81
N ILE A 69 21.92 30.70 28.12
CA ILE A 69 22.33 31.98 27.55
C ILE A 69 23.17 31.73 26.32
N THR A 70 22.66 32.23 25.20
CA THR A 70 23.28 32.10 23.89
C THR A 70 23.58 33.49 23.37
N CYS A 71 24.81 33.66 22.87
CA CYS A 71 25.31 34.92 22.39
C CYS A 71 25.45 34.91 20.87
N LYS A 72 25.19 36.05 20.23
CA LYS A 72 25.37 36.27 18.80
C LYS A 72 26.22 37.51 18.57
N ARG A 73 27.10 37.46 17.58
CA ARG A 73 27.82 38.65 17.10
C ARG A 73 26.94 39.40 16.10
N SER A 74 26.84 40.71 16.26
CA SER A 74 26.03 41.60 15.43
C SER A 74 26.68 42.98 15.28
N THR A 75 26.30 43.71 14.22
CA THR A 75 26.61 45.14 14.04
C THR A 75 25.43 46.01 14.46
N VAL A 76 25.70 47.23 14.94
CA VAL A 76 24.66 48.22 15.22
C VAL A 76 24.21 48.88 13.91
N THR A 77 23.00 48.57 13.45
CA THR A 77 22.45 49.07 12.17
C THR A 77 21.42 50.19 12.31
N LEU A 78 20.91 50.43 13.52
CA LEU A 78 19.90 51.46 13.76
C LEU A 78 20.56 52.82 13.94
N GLU A 79 20.01 53.86 13.29
CA GLU A 79 20.50 55.23 13.44
C GLU A 79 19.81 55.98 14.60
N THR A 80 18.57 55.63 14.93
CA THR A 80 17.78 56.29 15.99
C THR A 80 16.79 55.33 16.67
N CYS A 81 16.41 55.62 17.92
CA CYS A 81 15.24 54.99 18.54
C CYS A 81 13.97 55.75 18.13
N SER A 82 13.20 55.21 17.18
CA SER A 82 12.11 55.93 16.52
C SER A 82 10.72 55.31 16.70
N ASN A 83 10.62 54.15 17.35
CA ASN A 83 9.35 53.50 17.65
C ASN A 83 9.53 52.41 18.73
N ALA A 84 8.40 51.88 19.24
CA ALA A 84 8.38 50.87 20.28
C ALA A 84 9.05 49.51 19.91
N ARG A 85 9.29 49.22 18.62
CA ARG A 85 10.07 48.03 18.19
C ARG A 85 11.58 48.21 18.36
N HIS A 86 12.04 49.42 18.66
CA HIS A 86 13.46 49.73 18.87
C HIS A 86 13.86 49.67 20.36
N ILE A 87 12.88 49.56 21.27
CA ILE A 87 13.14 49.46 22.71
C ILE A 87 14.03 48.24 23.00
N GLY A 88 15.04 48.41 23.84
CA GLY A 88 16.03 47.39 24.16
C GLY A 88 17.06 47.13 23.05
N LYS A 89 17.07 47.88 21.95
CA LYS A 89 18.08 47.79 20.88
C LYS A 89 19.12 48.91 20.97
N LEU A 90 20.31 48.62 20.46
CA LEU A 90 21.38 49.60 20.30
C LEU A 90 21.21 50.40 19.00
N PHE A 91 21.64 51.65 19.01
CA PHE A 91 21.70 52.51 17.83
C PHE A 91 22.94 53.41 17.88
N SER A 92 23.40 53.87 16.72
CA SER A 92 24.55 54.77 16.56
C SER A 92 24.28 55.74 15.43
N SER A 93 24.48 57.04 15.65
CA SER A 93 24.25 58.04 14.61
C SER A 93 25.26 57.87 13.47
N SER A 94 24.84 58.05 12.22
CA SER A 94 25.72 57.90 11.05
C SER A 94 26.95 58.83 11.07
N THR A 95 26.92 59.91 11.86
CA THR A 95 28.04 60.85 12.02
C THR A 95 28.82 60.71 13.32
N ASP A 96 28.35 59.90 14.28
CA ASP A 96 28.95 59.78 15.61
C ASP A 96 29.22 58.32 15.96
N THR A 97 30.43 58.02 16.41
CA THR A 97 30.81 56.68 16.87
C THR A 97 30.21 56.30 18.23
N THR A 98 29.46 57.21 18.86
CA THR A 98 28.74 56.91 20.10
C THR A 98 27.62 55.89 19.85
N ILE A 99 27.53 54.93 20.77
CA ILE A 99 26.50 53.88 20.76
C ILE A 99 25.58 54.16 21.94
N SER A 100 24.28 54.12 21.69
CA SER A 100 23.25 54.36 22.68
C SER A 100 22.28 53.19 22.74
N LEU A 101 21.68 52.96 23.90
CA LEU A 101 20.62 51.98 24.12
C LEU A 101 19.26 52.68 24.20
N CYS A 102 18.24 52.15 23.53
CA CYS A 102 16.88 52.65 23.71
C CYS A 102 16.21 52.02 24.93
N LEU A 103 15.83 52.86 25.91
CA LEU A 103 15.23 52.43 27.17
C LEU A 103 13.71 52.38 27.10
N ASN A 104 13.08 53.40 26.52
CA ASN A 104 11.62 53.50 26.42
C ASN A 104 11.21 54.35 25.20
N TYR A 105 10.02 54.08 24.65
CA TYR A 105 9.42 54.86 23.57
C TYR A 105 7.89 54.90 23.74
N ASP A 106 7.39 55.99 24.33
CA ASP A 106 5.95 56.26 24.44
C ASP A 106 5.57 57.40 23.46
N THR A 107 6.09 58.62 23.70
CA THR A 107 5.94 59.79 22.81
C THR A 107 7.27 60.44 22.40
N GLU A 108 8.27 60.43 23.28
CA GLU A 108 9.67 60.75 23.00
C GLU A 108 10.56 59.57 23.41
N ALA A 109 11.63 59.33 22.66
CA ALA A 109 12.55 58.23 22.94
C ALA A 109 13.43 58.57 24.16
N SER A 110 13.37 57.72 25.19
CA SER A 110 14.37 57.75 26.26
C SER A 110 15.54 56.85 25.87
N THR A 111 16.73 57.43 25.80
CA THR A 111 17.94 56.74 25.33
C THR A 111 19.11 57.05 26.24
N ILE A 112 20.10 56.16 26.26
CA ILE A 112 21.28 56.34 27.08
C ILE A 112 22.57 55.99 26.34
N VAL A 113 23.57 56.86 26.45
CA VAL A 113 24.87 56.73 25.77
C VAL A 113 25.78 55.79 26.54
N LEU A 114 26.43 54.86 25.84
CA LEU A 114 27.36 53.86 26.37
C LEU A 114 28.82 54.32 26.20
N ASP A 115 29.22 55.35 26.93
CA ASP A 115 30.57 55.97 26.87
C ASP A 115 31.32 55.94 28.21
N GLY A 116 30.80 55.21 29.20
CA GLY A 116 31.34 55.16 30.56
C GLY A 116 30.93 56.30 31.49
N SER A 117 30.25 57.34 30.99
CA SER A 117 29.69 58.38 31.86
C SER A 117 28.38 57.97 32.54
N ASN A 118 27.67 57.00 31.97
CA ASN A 118 26.34 56.55 32.41
C ASN A 118 26.35 55.18 33.10
N THR A 119 27.17 55.03 34.16
CA THR A 119 27.15 53.84 35.02
C THR A 119 25.98 53.85 36.01
N GLY A 120 25.22 52.75 36.07
CA GLY A 120 24.11 52.61 37.02
C GLY A 120 23.06 51.59 36.61
N ASN A 121 21.98 51.53 37.37
CA ASN A 121 20.82 50.70 37.07
C ASN A 121 19.73 51.53 36.38
N TYR A 122 19.20 51.01 35.27
CA TYR A 122 18.17 51.64 34.45
C TYR A 122 17.05 50.66 34.17
N LEU A 123 15.88 51.18 33.83
CA LEU A 123 14.75 50.41 33.33
C LEU A 123 14.75 50.42 31.82
N VAL A 124 14.49 49.26 31.24
CA VAL A 124 14.15 49.10 29.82
C VAL A 124 12.73 48.58 29.71
N TYR A 125 11.92 49.24 28.89
CA TYR A 125 10.53 48.87 28.66
C TYR A 125 10.42 47.64 27.75
N LYS A 126 9.25 46.99 27.74
CA LYS A 126 8.99 45.83 26.88
C LYS A 126 8.95 46.23 25.40
N ASN A 127 9.70 45.53 24.56
CA ASN A 127 9.57 45.65 23.11
C ASN A 127 8.24 45.01 22.65
N VAL A 128 7.54 45.68 21.72
CA VAL A 128 6.28 45.17 21.15
C VAL A 128 6.48 43.90 20.30
N ASP A 129 7.70 43.58 19.90
CA ASP A 129 8.09 42.29 19.32
C ASP A 129 8.75 41.41 20.41
N PRO A 130 8.07 40.36 20.91
CA PRO A 130 8.59 39.50 21.95
C PRO A 130 9.91 38.81 21.59
N LYS A 131 10.16 38.55 20.29
CA LYS A 131 11.39 37.92 19.81
C LYS A 131 12.59 38.87 19.83
N ALA A 132 12.34 40.18 19.95
CA ALA A 132 13.38 41.21 20.00
C ALA A 132 13.75 41.63 21.43
N ASN A 133 13.12 41.05 22.47
CA ASN A 133 13.39 41.34 23.87
C ASN A 133 14.67 40.64 24.37
N VAL A 134 15.82 41.25 24.14
CA VAL A 134 17.13 40.71 24.60
C VAL A 134 17.13 40.43 26.11
N PHE A 135 16.49 41.27 26.91
CA PHE A 135 16.47 41.18 28.37
C PHE A 135 15.35 40.29 28.92
N GLY A 136 14.80 39.37 28.14
CA GLY A 136 13.92 38.31 28.64
C GLY A 136 12.52 38.75 29.09
N ILE A 137 12.02 39.91 28.65
CA ILE A 137 10.67 40.39 29.04
C ILE A 137 9.61 39.61 28.26
N HIS A 138 9.26 38.42 28.75
CA HIS A 138 8.33 37.50 28.08
C HIS A 138 6.94 37.47 28.75
N GLY A 139 6.86 37.75 30.06
CA GLY A 139 5.60 37.68 30.79
C GLY A 139 4.53 38.67 30.29
N VAL A 140 3.27 38.27 30.31
CA VAL A 140 2.13 39.17 30.01
C VAL A 140 2.01 40.33 30.99
N ASN A 141 2.55 40.15 32.21
CA ASN A 141 2.45 41.12 33.29
C ASN A 141 3.77 41.88 33.55
N GLU A 142 4.87 41.49 32.90
CA GLU A 142 6.17 42.15 33.03
C GLU A 142 6.28 43.24 31.97
N ALA A 143 6.41 44.49 32.40
CA ALA A 143 6.48 45.64 31.51
C ALA A 143 7.90 46.22 31.40
N TYR A 144 8.78 45.91 32.35
CA TYR A 144 10.13 46.45 32.41
C TYR A 144 11.16 45.39 32.81
N ALA A 145 12.42 45.61 32.43
CA ALA A 145 13.58 44.93 33.02
C ALA A 145 14.57 45.95 33.60
N ILE A 146 15.26 45.56 34.67
CA ILE A 146 16.35 46.30 35.29
C ILE A 146 17.64 45.89 34.61
N ILE A 147 18.30 46.85 33.98
CA ILE A 147 19.60 46.66 33.36
C ILE A 147 20.67 47.43 34.13
N GLY A 148 21.81 46.80 34.37
CA GLY A 148 23.03 47.43 34.84
C GLY A 148 23.90 47.84 33.67
N ILE A 149 24.30 49.11 33.64
CA ILE A 149 25.22 49.65 32.64
C ILE A 149 26.57 49.91 33.30
N GLN A 150 27.63 49.33 32.74
CA GLN A 150 29.01 49.55 33.14
C GLN A 150 29.89 49.73 31.90
N ASP A 151 30.35 50.95 31.68
CA ASP A 151 31.07 51.34 30.46
C ASP A 151 30.24 51.04 29.20
N LYS A 152 30.70 50.08 28.38
CA LYS A 152 30.02 49.61 27.16
C LYS A 152 29.30 48.28 27.33
N VAL A 153 29.19 47.79 28.57
CA VAL A 153 28.53 46.52 28.89
C VAL A 153 27.17 46.82 29.52
N VAL A 154 26.11 46.30 28.92
CA VAL A 154 24.74 46.39 29.40
C VAL A 154 24.28 44.99 29.77
N ARG A 155 23.86 44.77 31.02
CA ARG A 155 23.44 43.44 31.48
C ARG A 155 22.12 43.51 32.22
N LEU A 156 21.29 42.48 32.10
CA LEU A 156 20.16 42.29 33.01
C LEU A 156 20.70 42.19 34.45
N ASN A 157 20.27 43.07 35.33
CA ASN A 157 20.62 42.99 36.75
C ASN A 157 19.57 42.16 37.48
N SER A 158 19.64 40.85 37.27
CA SER A 158 18.69 39.90 37.88
C SER A 158 18.78 39.86 39.40
N THR A 159 19.92 40.27 39.97
CA THR A 159 20.16 40.29 41.41
C THR A 159 19.84 41.62 42.08
N TYR A 160 19.28 42.60 41.36
CA TYR A 160 19.01 43.91 41.92
C TYR A 160 18.05 43.83 43.11
N SER A 161 18.48 44.36 44.26
CA SER A 161 17.63 44.54 45.44
C SER A 161 18.01 45.83 46.15
N ASN A 162 17.03 46.68 46.42
CA ASN A 162 17.18 47.87 47.27
C ASN A 162 16.81 47.59 48.73
N GLY A 163 16.51 46.33 49.08
CA GLY A 163 16.03 45.92 50.40
C GLY A 163 14.64 46.45 50.76
N LEU A 164 13.88 46.98 49.79
CA LEU A 164 12.49 47.43 49.95
C LEU A 164 11.55 46.48 49.21
N LYS A 165 10.24 46.58 49.49
CA LYS A 165 9.21 45.82 48.77
C LYS A 165 9.14 46.22 47.29
N TYR A 166 9.36 47.50 46.99
CA TYR A 166 9.24 48.06 45.66
C TYR A 166 10.54 48.72 45.20
N VAL A 167 10.74 48.71 43.88
CA VAL A 167 11.80 49.42 43.18
C VAL A 167 11.23 50.76 42.69
N TYR A 168 11.95 51.83 42.99
CA TYR A 168 11.57 53.18 42.59
C TYR A 168 12.48 53.65 41.46
N ALA A 169 11.91 54.24 40.41
CA ALA A 169 12.66 54.76 39.28
C ALA A 169 12.12 56.10 38.80
N ASP A 170 13.00 56.94 38.26
CA ASP A 170 12.65 58.19 37.61
C ASP A 170 12.13 57.90 36.20
N SER A 171 10.85 58.17 35.92
CA SER A 171 10.22 57.92 34.61
C SER A 171 10.80 58.77 33.48
N SER A 172 11.40 59.92 33.80
CA SER A 172 11.98 60.81 32.78
C SER A 172 13.34 60.32 32.28
N THR A 173 14.16 59.74 33.17
CA THR A 173 15.50 59.25 32.84
C THR A 173 15.58 57.73 32.76
N ASN A 174 14.51 57.02 33.15
CA ASN A 174 14.46 55.57 33.38
C ASN A 174 15.52 55.07 34.37
N ARG A 175 16.15 55.95 35.17
CA ARG A 175 17.17 55.56 36.12
C ARG A 175 16.53 55.06 37.41
N ILE A 176 17.05 53.96 37.95
CA ILE A 176 16.60 53.46 39.25
C ILE A 176 17.16 54.36 40.36
N MET A 177 16.28 54.74 41.27
CA MET A 177 16.63 55.56 42.43
C MET A 177 17.12 54.68 43.57
N GLU A 178 18.37 54.88 43.97
CA GLU A 178 18.94 54.17 45.11
C GLU A 178 18.60 54.86 46.42
N LYS A 179 18.53 54.08 47.51
CA LYS A 179 18.21 54.61 48.84
C LYS A 179 19.26 55.61 49.29
N GLY A 180 18.85 56.88 49.46
CA GLY A 180 19.73 57.98 49.86
C GLY A 180 20.25 58.82 48.70
N ASP A 181 19.85 58.53 47.46
CA ASP A 181 20.17 59.34 46.30
C ASP A 181 19.57 60.76 46.44
N LYS A 182 20.37 61.78 46.13
CA LYS A 182 19.95 63.19 46.18
C LYS A 182 19.45 63.68 44.82
N ASN A 183 19.64 62.86 43.79
CA ASN A 183 19.28 63.14 42.40
C ASN A 183 17.95 62.47 42.02
N TYR A 184 16.90 62.69 42.82
CA TYR A 184 15.53 62.32 42.46
C TYR A 184 14.87 63.47 41.68
N PRO A 185 13.90 63.20 40.79
CA PRO A 185 13.15 64.23 40.09
C PRO A 185 12.41 65.11 41.11
N LYS A 186 12.59 66.43 41.00
CA LYS A 186 12.01 67.44 41.90
C LYS A 186 10.94 68.26 41.21
N VAL A 187 9.98 68.76 41.97
CA VAL A 187 8.98 69.71 41.47
C VAL A 187 9.69 70.96 40.95
N THR A 188 9.34 71.43 39.75
CA THR A 188 9.93 72.61 39.12
C THR A 188 9.92 73.82 40.07
N GLY A 189 11.09 74.34 40.43
CA GLY A 189 11.24 75.47 41.36
C GLY A 189 11.47 75.10 42.84
N SER A 190 11.41 73.82 43.21
CA SER A 190 11.73 73.33 44.56
C SER A 190 13.13 72.73 44.65
N SER A 191 13.85 73.02 45.73
CA SER A 191 15.18 72.42 46.00
C SER A 191 15.10 71.09 46.75
N GLY A 192 13.93 70.67 47.24
CA GLY A 192 13.80 69.53 48.16
C GLY A 192 12.58 68.62 47.97
N GLU A 193 11.53 69.03 47.28
CA GLU A 193 10.32 68.21 47.15
C GLU A 193 10.39 67.29 45.91
N PRO A 194 10.22 65.95 46.07
CA PRO A 194 10.17 65.02 44.95
C PRO A 194 8.91 65.27 44.11
N ASN A 195 9.04 65.10 42.78
CA ASN A 195 7.90 65.09 41.88
C ASN A 195 7.39 63.64 41.75
N GLU A 196 6.35 63.30 42.52
CA GLU A 196 5.79 61.94 42.56
C GLU A 196 5.26 61.47 41.20
N ASP A 197 4.80 62.39 40.33
CA ASP A 197 4.34 62.06 38.96
C ASP A 197 5.48 61.54 38.06
N LEU A 198 6.73 61.80 38.43
CA LEU A 198 7.92 61.31 37.73
C LEU A 198 8.56 60.09 38.42
N ILE A 199 7.94 59.54 39.45
CA ILE A 199 8.44 58.39 40.20
C ILE A 199 7.57 57.17 39.92
N MET A 200 8.16 56.13 39.32
CA MET A 200 7.52 54.83 39.13
C MET A 200 7.78 53.95 40.35
N GLU A 201 6.73 53.28 40.85
CA GLU A 201 6.82 52.23 41.86
C GLU A 201 6.57 50.87 41.20
N LEU A 202 7.57 49.99 41.26
CA LEU A 202 7.56 48.71 40.56
C LEU A 202 7.78 47.54 41.51
N LEU A 203 7.08 46.44 41.29
CA LEU A 203 7.39 45.15 41.91
C LEU A 203 8.29 44.36 40.96
N CYS A 204 9.49 44.03 41.43
CA CYS A 204 10.50 43.38 40.60
C CYS A 204 10.89 42.01 41.17
N ASN A 205 11.04 41.02 40.29
CA ASN A 205 11.56 39.70 40.60
C ASN A 205 12.61 39.33 39.55
N ASN A 206 13.80 38.91 39.98
CA ASN A 206 14.92 38.56 39.10
C ASN A 206 15.25 39.65 38.04
N GLY A 207 15.10 40.93 38.39
CA GLY A 207 15.33 42.04 37.47
C GLY A 207 14.17 42.31 36.50
N HIS A 208 13.09 41.52 36.47
CA HIS A 208 11.89 41.81 35.68
C HIS A 208 10.84 42.48 36.56
N CYS A 209 10.21 43.54 36.07
CA CYS A 209 9.38 44.42 36.87
C CYS A 209 7.99 44.63 36.27
N LYS A 210 7.01 44.81 37.16
CA LYS A 210 5.64 45.20 36.84
C LYS A 210 5.18 46.39 37.69
N PRO A 211 4.26 47.23 37.18
CA PRO A 211 3.61 48.27 37.99
C PRO A 211 2.97 47.71 39.27
N SER A 212 3.14 48.39 40.41
CA SER A 212 2.65 47.90 41.71
C SER A 212 1.11 47.89 41.85
N ASP A 213 0.41 48.62 40.99
CA ASP A 213 -1.05 48.76 40.92
C ASP A 213 -1.78 47.58 40.22
N THR A 214 -1.04 46.61 39.69
CA THR A 214 -1.61 45.38 39.07
C THR A 214 -1.88 44.22 40.05
N GLU A 215 -1.52 44.34 41.34
CA GLU A 215 -1.87 43.34 42.35
C GLU A 215 -3.33 43.49 42.84
N VAL A 216 -4.24 42.68 42.29
CA VAL A 216 -5.52 42.43 42.96
C VAL A 216 -5.27 41.48 44.13
N THR A 217 -5.29 41.98 45.37
CA THR A 217 -5.19 41.14 46.57
C THR A 217 -6.53 40.44 46.83
N LEU A 218 -6.71 39.22 46.31
CA LEU A 218 -7.89 38.37 46.56
C LEU A 218 -7.57 37.41 47.72
N THR A 219 -8.27 37.51 48.84
CA THR A 219 -7.84 36.93 50.13
C THR A 219 -8.25 35.47 50.38
N SER A 220 -8.76 34.73 49.39
CA SER A 220 -9.06 33.29 49.57
C SER A 220 -9.37 32.57 48.25
N PHE A 221 -8.37 31.91 47.65
CA PHE A 221 -8.60 30.93 46.59
C PHE A 221 -8.44 29.51 47.13
N THR A 222 -9.22 28.57 46.59
CA THR A 222 -8.98 27.14 46.77
C THR A 222 -7.96 26.68 45.74
N GLU A 223 -7.14 25.69 46.08
CA GLU A 223 -6.24 25.01 45.13
C GLU A 223 -7.01 24.55 43.87
N GLY A 224 -6.38 24.68 42.70
CA GLY A 224 -6.94 24.34 41.39
C GLY A 224 -7.47 25.55 40.59
N ILE A 225 -8.35 25.26 39.62
CA ILE A 225 -8.85 26.27 38.68
C ILE A 225 -9.96 27.12 39.31
N ASN A 226 -9.73 28.43 39.31
CA ASN A 226 -10.66 29.44 39.81
C ASN A 226 -11.02 30.41 38.70
N VAL A 227 -12.33 30.63 38.50
CA VAL A 227 -12.85 31.66 37.59
C VAL A 227 -13.39 32.80 38.45
N VAL A 228 -12.92 34.02 38.21
CA VAL A 228 -13.32 35.20 38.99
C VAL A 228 -13.74 36.35 38.10
N LYS A 229 -14.63 37.17 38.65
CA LYS A 229 -15.08 38.42 38.05
C LYS A 229 -14.28 39.59 38.64
N ILE A 230 -13.50 40.27 37.82
CA ILE A 230 -12.77 41.48 38.24
C ILE A 230 -13.78 42.55 38.71
N GLY A 231 -13.50 43.16 39.86
CA GLY A 231 -14.31 44.23 40.44
C GLY A 231 -15.50 43.76 41.29
N SER A 232 -15.66 42.46 41.52
CA SER A 232 -16.71 41.90 42.38
C SER A 232 -16.18 40.75 43.24
N ALA A 233 -16.58 40.70 44.51
CA ALA A 233 -16.31 39.56 45.40
C ALA A 233 -17.36 38.43 45.27
N ALA A 234 -18.35 38.58 44.38
CA ALA A 234 -19.37 37.55 44.17
C ALA A 234 -18.80 36.36 43.38
N ALA A 235 -19.26 35.15 43.71
CA ALA A 235 -18.96 33.96 42.94
C ALA A 235 -19.49 34.09 41.50
N VAL A 236 -18.73 33.59 40.54
CA VAL A 236 -19.12 33.56 39.13
C VAL A 236 -20.29 32.59 38.95
N THR A 237 -21.32 33.05 38.25
CA THR A 237 -22.55 32.32 37.93
C THR A 237 -22.68 32.15 36.41
N ASP A 238 -23.52 31.22 35.95
CA ASP A 238 -23.72 30.98 34.50
C ASP A 238 -24.17 32.24 33.75
N THR A 239 -24.92 33.15 34.41
CA THR A 239 -25.37 34.40 33.80
C THR A 239 -24.21 35.34 33.45
N ASP A 240 -23.10 35.30 34.20
CA ASP A 240 -21.92 36.16 33.98
C ASP A 240 -21.20 35.86 32.65
N PHE A 241 -21.40 34.65 32.08
CA PHE A 241 -20.86 34.27 30.78
C PHE A 241 -21.73 34.75 29.61
N THR A 242 -23.03 34.96 29.84
CA THR A 242 -24.00 35.27 28.78
C THR A 242 -24.18 36.77 28.51
N THR A 243 -23.85 37.62 29.48
CA THR A 243 -23.91 39.08 29.38
C THR A 243 -22.55 39.59 28.91
N ALA A 244 -22.49 40.13 27.68
CA ALA A 244 -21.24 40.56 27.04
C ALA A 244 -20.41 41.57 27.88
N SER A 245 -21.04 42.35 28.77
CA SER A 245 -20.35 43.25 29.70
C SER A 245 -19.72 42.53 30.89
N GLU A 246 -20.33 41.45 31.39
CA GLU A 246 -19.82 40.70 32.55
C GLU A 246 -18.77 39.69 32.12
N ALA A 247 -18.95 39.07 30.94
CA ALA A 247 -17.99 38.16 30.33
C ALA A 247 -16.61 38.81 30.11
N ARG A 248 -16.54 40.12 29.84
CA ARG A 248 -15.28 40.90 29.73
C ARG A 248 -14.49 40.98 31.03
N ASN A 249 -15.16 40.81 32.17
CA ASN A 249 -14.54 40.89 33.50
C ASN A 249 -14.15 39.53 34.05
N LEU A 250 -14.43 38.43 33.34
CA LEU A 250 -14.03 37.10 33.77
C LEU A 250 -12.54 36.86 33.53
N ARG A 251 -11.89 36.24 34.50
CA ARG A 251 -10.51 35.77 34.45
C ARG A 251 -10.43 34.37 35.02
N MET A 252 -9.50 33.58 34.49
CA MET A 252 -9.22 32.24 34.97
C MET A 252 -7.82 32.22 35.61
N TYR A 253 -7.73 31.57 36.76
CA TYR A 253 -6.51 31.40 37.53
C TYR A 253 -6.31 29.93 37.87
N ASP A 254 -5.07 29.46 37.83
CA ASP A 254 -4.64 28.18 38.41
C ASP A 254 -3.91 28.48 39.71
N CYS A 255 -4.42 27.98 40.83
CA CYS A 255 -3.92 28.28 42.16
C CYS A 255 -3.28 27.03 42.78
N ASP A 256 -2.07 27.17 43.32
CA ASP A 256 -1.41 26.10 44.06
C ASP A 256 -2.01 25.91 45.48
N SER A 257 -1.54 24.90 46.19
CA SER A 257 -1.94 24.61 47.57
C SER A 257 -1.62 25.73 48.57
N ASN A 258 -0.73 26.67 48.21
CA ASN A 258 -0.34 27.82 49.03
C ASN A 258 -1.19 29.06 48.74
N GLY A 259 -2.12 28.97 47.78
CA GLY A 259 -2.94 30.09 47.32
C GLY A 259 -2.20 31.04 46.37
N ALA A 260 -1.02 30.65 45.86
CA ALA A 260 -0.35 31.38 44.79
C ALA A 260 -1.05 31.04 43.47
N CYS A 261 -1.59 32.08 42.81
CA CYS A 261 -2.41 31.92 41.61
C CYS A 261 -1.72 32.50 40.39
N GLU A 262 -1.64 31.71 39.31
CA GLU A 262 -1.21 32.16 38.00
C GLU A 262 -2.44 32.39 37.11
N LYS A 263 -2.47 33.51 36.40
CA LYS A 263 -3.52 33.79 35.42
C LYS A 263 -3.31 32.92 34.18
N ILE A 264 -4.32 32.15 33.79
CA ILE A 264 -4.25 31.22 32.66
C ILE A 264 -5.35 31.49 31.63
N ALA A 265 -5.22 30.86 30.46
CA ALA A 265 -6.25 30.85 29.41
C ALA A 265 -6.90 29.46 29.34
N GLY A 266 -8.16 29.40 28.88
CA GLY A 266 -8.83 28.14 28.59
C GLY A 266 -10.34 28.20 28.61
N TYR A 267 -10.97 27.04 28.49
CA TYR A 267 -12.41 26.90 28.39
C TYR A 267 -13.05 26.55 29.73
N VAL A 268 -14.23 27.13 29.96
CA VAL A 268 -15.09 26.82 31.08
C VAL A 268 -16.45 26.37 30.54
N ARG A 269 -16.95 25.24 31.03
CA ARG A 269 -18.32 24.82 30.78
C ARG A 269 -19.25 25.43 31.82
N ILE A 270 -20.34 26.05 31.37
CA ILE A 270 -21.39 26.56 32.25
C ILE A 270 -22.38 25.45 32.64
N THR A 271 -23.03 25.58 33.80
CA THR A 271 -23.90 24.55 34.37
C THR A 271 -25.22 24.39 33.60
N THR A 272 -25.78 25.51 33.10
CA THR A 272 -27.01 25.54 32.31
C THR A 272 -26.72 25.46 30.80
N GLY A 273 -26.25 24.31 30.32
CA GLY A 273 -26.17 24.00 28.88
C GLY A 273 -24.93 23.21 28.44
N PRO A 274 -24.82 22.88 27.14
CA PRO A 274 -23.62 22.26 26.57
C PRO A 274 -22.53 23.28 26.20
N ALA A 275 -22.78 24.58 26.41
CA ALA A 275 -21.91 25.66 25.96
C ALA A 275 -20.60 25.74 26.76
N TYR A 276 -19.49 25.84 26.02
CA TYR A 276 -18.18 26.19 26.54
C TYR A 276 -17.88 27.65 26.23
N TYR A 277 -17.14 28.30 27.13
CA TYR A 277 -16.68 29.67 26.96
C TYR A 277 -15.17 29.73 27.10
N TYR A 278 -14.50 30.30 26.09
CA TYR A 278 -13.07 30.55 26.14
C TYR A 278 -12.77 31.84 26.90
N ILE A 279 -11.90 31.77 27.91
CA ILE A 279 -11.38 32.91 28.68
C ILE A 279 -9.92 33.14 28.29
N SER A 280 -9.60 34.34 27.80
CA SER A 280 -8.22 34.70 27.42
C SER A 280 -7.37 35.10 28.63
N SER A 281 -6.07 34.79 28.59
CA SER A 281 -5.07 35.30 29.55
C SER A 281 -4.61 36.73 29.24
N SER A 282 -4.77 37.20 27.98
CA SER A 282 -4.26 38.51 27.53
C SER A 282 -5.10 39.70 28.01
N GLU A 283 -4.44 40.83 28.29
CA GLU A 283 -5.09 42.06 28.76
C GLU A 283 -5.50 42.94 27.57
N GLY A 284 -6.79 43.27 27.47
CA GLY A 284 -7.35 44.14 26.44
C GLY A 284 -8.88 44.23 26.55
N GLU A 285 -9.45 45.40 26.29
CA GLU A 285 -10.87 45.74 26.55
C GLU A 285 -11.89 44.89 25.75
N ASP A 286 -11.46 44.12 24.74
CA ASP A 286 -12.32 43.32 23.85
C ASP A 286 -12.18 41.79 23.98
N LYS A 287 -11.41 41.27 24.94
CA LYS A 287 -11.12 39.82 25.05
C LYS A 287 -11.79 39.14 26.26
N GLY A 288 -13.11 39.25 26.34
CA GLY A 288 -13.92 38.59 27.37
C GLY A 288 -14.10 37.09 27.15
N ALA A 289 -14.92 36.44 27.98
CA ALA A 289 -15.35 35.08 27.73
C ALA A 289 -16.18 35.01 26.43
N HIS A 290 -15.79 34.14 25.48
CA HIS A 290 -16.50 33.97 24.21
C HIS A 290 -17.10 32.57 24.10
N ALA A 291 -18.37 32.49 23.69
CA ALA A 291 -19.03 31.22 23.43
C ALA A 291 -18.31 30.46 22.30
N VAL A 292 -18.17 29.16 22.48
CA VAL A 292 -17.64 28.24 21.48
C VAL A 292 -18.54 28.21 20.22
N ALA A 293 -17.91 28.07 19.05
CA ALA A 293 -18.62 27.95 17.77
C ALA A 293 -19.56 26.74 17.74
N SER A 294 -20.75 26.92 17.17
CA SER A 294 -21.80 25.90 17.10
C SER A 294 -21.63 24.89 15.96
N GLU A 295 -20.63 25.07 15.09
CA GLU A 295 -20.40 24.23 13.91
C GLU A 295 -18.92 23.80 13.82
N PRO A 296 -18.63 22.66 13.17
CA PRO A 296 -17.26 22.23 12.89
C PRO A 296 -16.48 23.30 12.12
N PRO A 297 -15.19 23.49 12.44
CA PRO A 297 -14.34 24.38 11.65
C PRO A 297 -14.28 23.94 10.18
N THR A 298 -14.39 24.90 9.26
CA THR A 298 -14.22 24.64 7.83
C THR A 298 -12.80 24.14 7.58
N GLY A 299 -12.66 22.90 7.09
CA GLY A 299 -11.35 22.24 6.91
C GLY A 299 -10.90 21.32 8.06
N GLY A 300 -11.77 21.04 9.04
CA GLY A 300 -11.44 20.16 10.16
C GLY A 300 -10.50 20.80 11.17
N CYS A 301 -9.69 20.00 11.87
CA CYS A 301 -8.82 20.48 12.94
C CYS A 301 -7.48 21.06 12.48
N LYS A 302 -7.21 21.04 11.17
CA LYS A 302 -6.04 21.69 10.58
C LYS A 302 -5.98 23.16 10.97
N ASP A 303 -4.83 23.60 11.50
CA ASP A 303 -4.60 24.95 12.04
C ASP A 303 -5.49 25.38 13.23
N LYS A 304 -6.35 24.50 13.76
CA LYS A 304 -7.31 24.79 14.84
C LYS A 304 -7.01 24.03 16.13
N LEU A 305 -5.74 23.73 16.39
CA LEU A 305 -5.34 22.99 17.59
C LEU A 305 -5.80 23.70 18.88
N GLY A 306 -6.39 22.95 19.79
CA GLY A 306 -6.94 23.44 21.05
C GLY A 306 -8.31 24.08 20.91
N LEU A 307 -8.87 24.19 19.69
CA LEU A 307 -10.23 24.68 19.49
C LEU A 307 -11.23 23.66 20.03
N VAL A 308 -12.12 24.15 20.89
CA VAL A 308 -13.36 23.44 21.25
C VAL A 308 -14.47 23.92 20.33
N TYR A 309 -15.27 23.01 19.79
CA TYR A 309 -16.46 23.29 18.95
C TYR A 309 -17.61 22.33 19.28
N MET A 310 -18.82 22.65 18.84
CA MET A 310 -19.98 21.77 18.99
C MET A 310 -20.31 21.06 17.67
N GLU A 311 -20.54 19.75 17.74
CA GLU A 311 -21.04 18.94 16.62
C GLU A 311 -22.23 18.11 17.11
N SER A 312 -23.43 18.40 16.59
CA SER A 312 -24.65 17.70 17.02
C SER A 312 -24.84 17.68 18.55
N GLU A 313 -24.68 18.84 19.20
CA GLU A 313 -24.73 19.03 20.67
C GLU A 313 -23.60 18.34 21.46
N THR A 314 -22.65 17.70 20.78
CA THR A 314 -21.51 17.04 21.40
C THR A 314 -20.27 17.94 21.34
N PRO A 315 -19.66 18.30 22.47
CA PRO A 315 -18.45 19.13 22.48
C PRO A 315 -17.24 18.33 22.00
N LYS A 316 -16.50 18.90 21.05
CA LYS A 316 -15.32 18.31 20.41
C LYS A 316 -14.10 19.20 20.66
N LEU A 317 -12.92 18.61 20.87
CA LEU A 317 -11.63 19.30 21.01
C LEU A 317 -10.66 18.84 19.93
N CYS A 318 -10.13 19.79 19.17
CA CYS A 318 -9.06 19.53 18.19
C CYS A 318 -7.71 19.33 18.89
N VAL A 319 -7.11 18.15 18.78
CA VAL A 319 -5.80 17.83 19.39
C VAL A 319 -4.68 17.63 18.36
N ASP A 320 -5.05 17.26 17.14
CA ASP A 320 -4.16 17.11 15.97
C ASP A 320 -4.92 17.49 14.69
N GLU A 321 -4.25 17.60 13.54
CA GLU A 321 -4.89 17.99 12.27
C GLU A 321 -6.06 17.06 11.90
N SER A 322 -5.93 15.76 12.20
CA SER A 322 -6.93 14.72 11.92
C SER A 322 -7.53 14.09 13.18
N LEU A 323 -7.15 14.53 14.39
CA LEU A 323 -7.62 13.92 15.64
C LEU A 323 -8.48 14.88 16.45
N VAL A 324 -9.67 14.38 16.78
CA VAL A 324 -10.69 15.09 17.55
C VAL A 324 -11.05 14.26 18.78
N VAL A 325 -11.10 14.93 19.94
CA VAL A 325 -11.54 14.32 21.19
C VAL A 325 -13.02 14.63 21.42
N ASP A 326 -13.82 13.60 21.69
CA ASP A 326 -15.17 13.78 22.19
C ASP A 326 -15.15 14.05 23.69
N LEU A 327 -15.38 15.30 24.08
CA LEU A 327 -15.33 15.71 25.49
C LEU A 327 -16.48 15.09 26.31
N SER A 328 -17.55 14.61 25.69
CA SER A 328 -18.63 13.90 26.37
C SER A 328 -18.26 12.47 26.77
N SER A 329 -17.25 11.88 26.12
CA SER A 329 -16.74 10.53 26.44
C SER A 329 -15.82 10.50 27.66
N ILE A 330 -15.36 11.66 28.13
CA ILE A 330 -14.43 11.78 29.25
C ILE A 330 -15.22 11.70 30.57
N THR A 331 -15.20 10.53 31.20
CA THR A 331 -15.93 10.25 32.45
C THR A 331 -15.06 10.24 33.70
N THR A 332 -13.73 10.31 33.55
CA THR A 332 -12.75 10.25 34.64
C THR A 332 -12.31 11.65 35.07
N ASN A 333 -11.92 11.82 36.33
CA ASN A 333 -11.74 13.14 36.94
C ASN A 333 -10.69 14.04 36.25
N HIS A 334 -9.70 13.50 35.52
CA HIS A 334 -8.70 14.29 34.80
C HIS A 334 -8.19 13.53 33.58
N ARG A 335 -7.99 14.21 32.44
CA ARG A 335 -7.24 13.71 31.28
C ARG A 335 -6.34 14.80 30.72
N GLU A 336 -5.20 14.42 30.17
CA GLU A 336 -4.28 15.33 29.49
C GLU A 336 -4.13 14.93 28.03
N PHE A 337 -3.98 15.89 27.13
CA PHE A 337 -3.82 15.62 25.70
C PHE A 337 -2.56 16.28 25.17
N ILE A 338 -1.85 15.55 24.32
CA ILE A 338 -0.74 16.08 23.55
C ILE A 338 -1.32 16.89 22.39
N MET A 339 -0.81 18.11 22.20
CA MET A 339 -1.21 18.98 21.10
C MET A 339 -0.19 18.84 19.97
N GLY A 340 -0.62 18.37 18.80
CA GLY A 340 0.24 18.13 17.63
C GLY A 340 0.86 19.40 17.02
N LEU A 341 1.33 19.28 15.78
CA LEU A 341 1.84 20.41 14.98
C LEU A 341 0.68 21.24 14.39
N GLY A 342 0.73 22.57 14.52
CA GLY A 342 -0.23 23.48 13.87
C GLY A 342 0.06 24.95 14.19
N GLU A 343 0.08 25.83 13.18
CA GLU A 343 0.72 27.15 13.33
C GLU A 343 -0.21 28.36 13.49
N SER A 344 -1.52 28.33 13.19
CA SER A 344 -2.15 29.62 12.83
C SER A 344 -3.48 30.05 13.44
N ALA A 345 -4.19 29.25 14.24
CA ALA A 345 -5.44 29.74 14.86
C ALA A 345 -5.82 29.06 16.19
N SER A 346 -4.83 28.59 16.96
CA SER A 346 -5.11 28.12 18.31
C SER A 346 -5.62 29.28 19.18
N PRO A 347 -6.69 29.08 19.97
CA PRO A 347 -7.06 30.03 21.01
C PRO A 347 -5.97 30.15 22.08
N PHE A 348 -5.04 29.21 22.18
CA PHE A 348 -3.95 29.22 23.14
C PHE A 348 -2.65 29.70 22.50
N THR A 349 -2.00 30.68 23.13
CA THR A 349 -0.62 31.07 22.81
C THR A 349 0.35 30.11 23.49
N ASN A 350 1.39 29.65 22.81
CA ASN A 350 2.46 28.78 23.35
C ASN A 350 2.02 27.36 23.76
N LEU A 351 1.18 26.68 22.96
CA LEU A 351 0.92 25.24 23.13
C LEU A 351 2.15 24.36 22.90
N ALA A 352 3.10 24.91 22.15
CA ALA A 352 4.43 24.38 21.95
C ALA A 352 5.01 23.79 23.24
N ASN A 353 5.33 22.49 23.25
CA ASN A 353 5.89 21.72 24.37
C ASN A 353 5.02 21.49 25.61
N LYS A 354 3.75 21.86 25.57
CA LYS A 354 2.79 21.75 26.67
C LYS A 354 1.74 20.66 26.42
N LEU A 355 1.01 20.30 27.48
CA LEU A 355 -0.16 19.42 27.42
C LEU A 355 -1.43 20.24 27.62
N MET A 356 -2.55 19.72 27.12
CA MET A 356 -3.89 20.26 27.36
C MET A 356 -4.58 19.45 28.46
N LYS A 357 -4.81 20.06 29.61
CA LYS A 357 -5.56 19.48 30.72
C LYS A 357 -7.06 19.63 30.51
N VAL A 358 -7.78 18.55 30.78
CA VAL A 358 -9.24 18.49 30.78
C VAL A 358 -9.70 17.96 32.14
N GLU A 359 -10.32 18.84 32.92
CA GLU A 359 -10.79 18.56 34.28
C GLU A 359 -12.30 18.38 34.29
N THR A 360 -12.80 17.35 34.99
CA THR A 360 -14.23 17.07 35.08
C THR A 360 -14.78 17.30 36.49
N ALA A 361 -16.04 17.73 36.58
CA ALA A 361 -16.80 17.76 37.83
C ALA A 361 -18.12 17.01 37.62
N ALA A 362 -18.41 16.03 38.48
CA ALA A 362 -19.64 15.22 38.43
C ALA A 362 -19.94 14.63 37.03
N SER A 363 -18.93 13.98 36.42
CA SER A 363 -19.00 13.33 35.11
C SER A 363 -19.12 14.26 33.89
N ASN A 364 -18.89 15.56 34.06
CA ASN A 364 -18.90 16.54 32.98
C ASN A 364 -17.58 17.30 32.95
N VAL A 365 -16.97 17.46 31.78
CA VAL A 365 -15.82 18.36 31.61
C VAL A 365 -16.22 19.78 32.02
N LYS A 366 -15.48 20.34 32.98
CA LYS A 366 -15.70 21.66 33.57
C LYS A 366 -14.68 22.67 33.06
N TYR A 367 -13.41 22.27 32.99
CA TYR A 367 -12.30 23.14 32.57
C TYR A 367 -11.42 22.47 31.52
N ILE A 368 -10.93 23.26 30.56
CA ILE A 368 -9.94 22.84 29.56
C ILE A 368 -8.87 23.93 29.48
N TYR A 369 -7.61 23.61 29.78
CA TYR A 369 -6.54 24.61 29.88
C TYR A 369 -5.17 24.02 29.59
N VAL A 370 -4.18 24.87 29.35
CA VAL A 370 -2.79 24.45 29.10
C VAL A 370 -2.10 24.12 30.42
N ASP A 371 -1.46 22.96 30.49
CA ASP A 371 -0.57 22.64 31.61
C ASP A 371 0.76 23.37 31.47
N ASN A 372 0.87 24.55 32.07
CA ASN A 372 2.09 25.34 32.03
C ASN A 372 3.28 24.66 32.75
N ASN A 373 3.02 23.71 33.65
CA ASN A 373 4.05 23.04 34.44
C ASN A 373 4.77 21.93 33.67
N PHE A 374 4.10 21.34 32.67
CA PHE A 374 4.71 20.33 31.83
C PHE A 374 5.66 20.95 30.80
N LYS A 375 6.77 20.27 30.51
CA LYS A 375 7.68 20.60 29.39
C LYS A 375 8.10 19.30 28.72
N GLY A 376 7.83 19.18 27.42
CA GLY A 376 8.36 18.08 26.62
C GLY A 376 9.89 18.02 26.67
N GLU A 377 10.46 16.83 26.79
CA GLU A 377 11.91 16.59 26.72
C GLU A 377 12.33 16.33 25.27
N ASN A 378 13.30 17.08 24.76
CA ASN A 378 13.67 17.03 23.35
C ASN A 378 14.08 15.61 22.91
N GLY A 379 13.45 15.10 21.85
CA GLY A 379 13.70 13.78 21.28
C GLY A 379 13.04 12.62 22.02
N LYS A 380 12.37 12.86 23.15
CA LYS A 380 11.63 11.84 23.91
C LYS A 380 10.30 11.53 23.24
N ASN A 381 9.93 10.25 23.22
CA ASN A 381 8.65 9.81 22.70
C ASN A 381 7.58 9.75 23.81
N TYR A 382 6.34 10.00 23.43
CA TYR A 382 5.17 10.02 24.28
C TYR A 382 4.06 9.25 23.58
N ILE A 383 3.27 8.50 24.35
CA ILE A 383 2.09 7.81 23.86
C ILE A 383 0.87 8.46 24.48
N MET A 384 -0.09 8.88 23.65
CA MET A 384 -1.38 9.38 24.07
C MET A 384 -2.47 8.35 23.77
N GLU A 385 -3.24 7.96 24.78
CA GLU A 385 -4.43 7.13 24.63
C GLU A 385 -5.65 8.01 24.32
N LEU A 386 -6.33 7.70 23.22
CA LEU A 386 -7.56 8.35 22.79
C LEU A 386 -8.52 7.30 22.21
N ASN A 387 -9.71 7.18 22.80
CA ASN A 387 -10.75 6.23 22.39
C ASN A 387 -10.24 4.78 22.26
N SER A 388 -9.48 4.31 23.27
CA SER A 388 -8.84 2.98 23.29
C SER A 388 -7.80 2.73 22.19
N LYS A 389 -7.33 3.78 21.51
CA LYS A 389 -6.21 3.74 20.56
C LYS A 389 -5.04 4.52 21.12
N TYR A 390 -3.82 4.15 20.74
CA TYR A 390 -2.61 4.80 21.20
C TYR A 390 -1.86 5.46 20.05
N TYR A 391 -1.55 6.73 20.22
CA TYR A 391 -0.87 7.56 19.22
C TYR A 391 0.49 7.99 19.75
N ALA A 392 1.50 7.89 18.89
CA ALA A 392 2.87 8.19 19.24
C ALA A 392 3.26 9.62 18.83
N TYR A 393 3.84 10.35 19.76
CA TYR A 393 4.33 11.71 19.56
C TYR A 393 5.78 11.82 19.98
N LYS A 394 6.55 12.63 19.27
CA LYS A 394 7.92 12.98 19.62
C LYS A 394 8.01 14.47 19.80
N TYR A 395 8.51 14.90 20.96
CA TYR A 395 8.76 16.33 21.15
C TYR A 395 10.05 16.72 20.42
N ARG A 396 9.97 17.72 19.55
CA ARG A 396 11.14 18.29 18.88
C ARG A 396 11.30 19.74 19.29
N GLU A 397 12.44 20.04 19.90
CA GLU A 397 12.76 21.39 20.34
C GLU A 397 12.98 22.36 19.17
N VAL A 398 13.46 21.85 18.02
CA VAL A 398 13.69 22.65 16.81
C VAL A 398 12.41 23.25 16.23
N THR A 399 11.31 22.51 16.29
CA THR A 399 9.97 22.95 15.87
C THR A 399 9.14 23.42 17.06
N ASN A 400 9.65 23.22 18.28
CA ASN A 400 9.01 23.52 19.55
C ASN A 400 7.59 22.91 19.61
N SER A 401 7.43 21.66 19.18
CA SER A 401 6.11 21.02 19.08
C SER A 401 6.19 19.51 19.32
N PHE A 402 5.02 18.92 19.60
CA PHE A 402 4.85 17.48 19.50
C PHE A 402 4.54 17.13 18.06
N GLU A 403 5.41 16.35 17.45
CA GLU A 403 5.20 15.84 16.11
C GLU A 403 4.67 14.41 16.24
N LYS A 404 3.59 14.10 15.54
CA LYS A 404 3.12 12.73 15.42
C LYS A 404 4.21 11.92 14.73
N ASP A 405 4.73 10.90 15.39
CA ASP A 405 5.89 10.15 14.89
C ASP A 405 5.41 8.96 14.06
N ASP A 406 4.96 9.27 12.84
CA ASP A 406 4.38 8.30 11.91
C ASP A 406 5.43 7.39 11.24
N GLU A 407 6.72 7.77 11.24
CA GLU A 407 7.76 7.08 10.47
C GLU A 407 8.93 6.52 11.31
N GLN A 408 9.25 7.11 12.48
CA GLN A 408 10.47 6.75 13.23
C GLN A 408 10.21 5.84 14.42
N LEU A 409 8.98 5.78 14.93
CA LEU A 409 8.59 4.91 16.04
C LEU A 409 8.14 3.53 15.56
N ASN A 410 9.11 2.73 15.10
CA ASN A 410 8.91 1.32 14.82
C ASN A 410 9.51 0.44 15.93
N GLY A 411 8.74 -0.58 16.35
CA GLY A 411 9.15 -1.60 17.30
C GLY A 411 8.67 -1.37 18.72
N VAL A 412 9.27 -2.08 19.67
CA VAL A 412 8.80 -2.16 21.05
C VAL A 412 9.63 -1.31 22.00
N LYS A 413 8.94 -0.45 22.77
CA LYS A 413 9.57 0.49 23.72
C LYS A 413 8.84 0.51 25.05
N ASN A 414 9.58 0.89 26.08
CA ASN A 414 9.11 0.96 27.46
C ASN A 414 8.68 2.38 27.81
N TYR A 415 7.53 2.50 28.49
CA TYR A 415 6.94 3.76 28.88
C TYR A 415 6.46 3.71 30.33
N LYS A 416 6.52 4.86 31.01
CA LYS A 416 5.91 5.05 32.33
C LYS A 416 4.70 5.98 32.21
N PRO A 417 3.64 5.82 33.02
CA PRO A 417 2.57 6.80 33.06
C PRO A 417 3.10 8.19 33.44
N HIS A 418 2.55 9.23 32.83
CA HIS A 418 2.87 10.60 33.22
C HIS A 418 2.38 10.84 34.66
N PRO A 419 3.21 11.36 35.60
CA PRO A 419 2.84 11.47 37.02
C PRO A 419 1.53 12.23 37.29
N ASN A 420 1.21 13.23 36.46
CA ASN A 420 0.01 14.06 36.61
C ASN A 420 -1.16 13.62 35.73
N ALA A 421 -0.91 12.73 34.74
CA ALA A 421 -1.93 12.10 33.90
C ALA A 421 -1.70 10.59 33.81
N PRO A 422 -1.85 9.87 34.94
CA PRO A 422 -1.52 8.45 35.00
C PRO A 422 -2.45 7.57 34.14
N TYR A 423 -3.48 8.15 33.51
CA TYR A 423 -4.54 7.42 32.84
C TYR A 423 -4.47 7.44 31.31
N ASN A 424 -3.77 8.38 30.67
CA ASN A 424 -3.83 8.47 29.20
C ASN A 424 -2.59 9.07 28.50
N ILE A 425 -1.55 9.46 29.23
CA ILE A 425 -0.25 9.84 28.65
C ILE A 425 0.85 8.97 29.26
N TYR A 426 1.70 8.42 28.40
CA TYR A 426 2.85 7.62 28.78
C TYR A 426 4.12 8.21 28.19
N GLU A 427 5.16 8.32 28.98
CA GLU A 427 6.45 8.87 28.57
C GLU A 427 7.47 7.75 28.36
N GLU A 428 8.24 7.81 27.28
CA GLU A 428 9.29 6.84 27.02
C GLU A 428 10.31 6.87 28.15
N TYR A 429 10.63 5.69 28.68
CA TYR A 429 11.67 5.53 29.68
C TYR A 429 12.80 4.70 29.08
N SER A 430 13.95 5.34 28.89
CA SER A 430 15.14 4.72 28.32
C SER A 430 15.70 3.64 29.25
N LEU A 431 15.93 2.44 28.71
CA LEU A 431 16.63 1.36 29.40
C LEU A 431 18.16 1.43 29.24
N THR A 432 18.71 2.59 28.84
CA THR A 432 20.16 2.83 28.74
C THR A 432 20.84 2.82 30.11
N ASP A 433 20.18 3.35 31.14
CA ASP A 433 20.64 3.31 32.52
C ASP A 433 19.53 2.84 33.47
N THR A 434 19.65 1.58 33.91
CA THR A 434 18.68 0.97 34.85
C THR A 434 19.18 0.93 36.29
N SER A 435 20.26 1.65 36.60
CA SER A 435 20.87 1.62 37.93
C SER A 435 19.95 2.17 39.01
N ILE A 436 19.06 3.12 38.67
CA ILE A 436 18.09 3.72 39.60
C ILE A 436 16.87 2.83 39.88
N ILE A 437 16.66 1.79 39.07
CA ILE A 437 15.56 0.83 39.25
C ILE A 437 16.03 -0.26 40.23
N LYS A 438 15.47 -0.25 41.44
CA LYS A 438 15.91 -1.12 42.55
C LYS A 438 14.90 -2.21 42.89
N SER A 439 13.63 -2.03 42.55
CA SER A 439 12.54 -2.89 43.02
C SER A 439 11.36 -2.93 42.06
N ASN A 440 10.52 -3.95 42.18
CA ASN A 440 9.32 -4.10 41.34
C ASN A 440 8.33 -2.93 41.48
N THR A 441 8.35 -2.20 42.60
CA THR A 441 7.50 -1.02 42.79
C THR A 441 7.90 0.14 41.89
N ASP A 442 9.16 0.21 41.45
CA ASP A 442 9.66 1.28 40.58
C ASP A 442 9.14 1.16 39.13
N ILE A 443 8.62 -0.02 38.78
CA ILE A 443 8.15 -0.35 37.43
C ILE A 443 6.71 -0.87 37.40
N ALA A 444 6.01 -0.87 38.55
CA ALA A 444 4.75 -1.60 38.73
C ALA A 444 3.65 -1.15 37.75
N ASP A 445 3.69 0.12 37.38
CA ASP A 445 2.76 0.88 36.55
C ASP A 445 3.30 1.15 35.13
N TRP A 446 4.53 0.72 34.83
CA TRP A 446 5.09 0.84 33.47
C TRP A 446 4.31 0.02 32.45
N LYS A 447 4.33 0.49 31.20
CA LYS A 447 3.66 -0.13 30.06
C LYS A 447 4.64 -0.36 28.94
N LEU A 448 4.36 -1.36 28.12
CA LEU A 448 5.14 -1.71 26.95
C LEU A 448 4.27 -1.46 25.72
N PHE A 449 4.78 -0.72 24.73
CA PHE A 449 4.04 -0.42 23.51
C PHE A 449 4.82 -0.93 22.31
N ASN A 450 4.11 -1.62 21.41
CA ASN A 450 4.57 -1.95 20.07
C ASN A 450 4.01 -0.90 19.13
N CYS A 451 4.87 -0.23 18.36
CA CYS A 451 4.45 0.84 17.46
C CYS A 451 4.86 0.51 16.02
N ARG A 452 3.98 0.80 15.06
CA ARG A 452 4.22 0.75 13.62
C ARG A 452 3.42 1.84 12.93
N HIS A 453 4.06 2.59 12.03
CA HIS A 453 3.40 3.63 11.24
C HIS A 453 2.61 4.65 12.10
N GLY A 454 3.18 5.05 13.24
CA GLY A 454 2.55 5.98 14.20
C GLY A 454 1.39 5.43 15.03
N MET A 455 0.93 4.21 14.74
CA MET A 455 -0.05 3.49 15.55
C MET A 455 0.67 2.62 16.57
N CYS A 456 0.25 2.71 17.83
CA CYS A 456 0.78 1.88 18.89
C CYS A 456 -0.30 0.99 19.49
N GLU A 457 0.11 -0.18 19.95
CA GLU A 457 -0.72 -1.09 20.73
C GLU A 457 0.05 -1.52 21.97
N MET A 458 -0.63 -1.56 23.11
CA MET A 458 -0.02 -2.04 24.35
C MET A 458 0.30 -3.53 24.22
N THR A 459 1.57 -3.88 24.41
CA THR A 459 2.09 -5.24 24.31
C THR A 459 2.66 -5.73 25.65
N PHE A 460 3.16 -6.96 25.69
CA PHE A 460 3.73 -7.61 26.87
C PHE A 460 4.80 -8.62 26.48
N GLY A 461 5.61 -9.02 27.45
CA GLY A 461 6.76 -9.89 27.25
C GLY A 461 7.93 -9.50 28.12
N PHE A 462 9.14 -9.57 27.55
CA PHE A 462 10.39 -9.31 28.26
C PHE A 462 11.23 -8.23 27.58
N MET A 463 11.86 -7.38 28.39
CA MET A 463 12.86 -6.41 27.96
C MET A 463 14.18 -6.64 28.71
N LYS A 464 15.31 -6.32 28.09
CA LYS A 464 16.66 -6.41 28.66
C LYS A 464 17.24 -5.01 28.87
N SER A 465 17.86 -4.78 30.04
CA SER A 465 18.66 -3.57 30.30
C SER A 465 19.87 -3.49 29.36
N GLN A 466 20.31 -2.27 29.02
CA GLN A 466 21.47 -2.06 28.17
C GLN A 466 22.80 -2.12 28.92
N ASN A 467 22.82 -1.80 30.22
CA ASN A 467 24.04 -1.65 31.00
C ASN A 467 24.18 -2.67 32.15
N GLU A 468 23.12 -3.41 32.47
CA GLU A 468 23.10 -4.37 33.57
C GLU A 468 22.52 -5.73 33.10
N ASN A 469 22.89 -6.83 33.76
CA ASN A 469 22.25 -8.13 33.51
C ASN A 469 20.88 -8.22 34.23
N LYS A 470 20.00 -7.28 33.90
CA LYS A 470 18.63 -7.17 34.42
C LYS A 470 17.64 -7.34 33.28
N TYR A 471 16.54 -8.04 33.58
CA TYR A 471 15.43 -8.20 32.66
C TYR A 471 14.15 -7.69 33.32
N PHE A 472 13.24 -7.18 32.50
CA PHE A 472 11.95 -6.67 32.92
C PHE A 472 10.86 -7.52 32.29
N LYS A 473 9.93 -8.00 33.10
CA LYS A 473 8.78 -8.80 32.67
C LYS A 473 7.51 -7.97 32.80
N TYR A 474 6.81 -7.80 31.69
CA TYR A 474 5.57 -7.03 31.58
C TYR A 474 4.39 -7.97 31.42
N TYR A 475 3.41 -7.88 32.30
CA TYR A 475 2.20 -8.71 32.25
C TYR A 475 1.09 -8.04 31.44
N ALA A 476 0.27 -8.84 30.76
CA ALA A 476 -0.97 -8.36 30.14
C ALA A 476 -1.95 -7.83 31.21
N GLU A 477 -2.69 -6.76 30.92
CA GLU A 477 -3.61 -6.10 31.87
C GLU A 477 -4.69 -7.03 32.45
N TYR A 478 -5.07 -8.08 31.71
CA TYR A 478 -6.06 -9.07 32.14
C TYR A 478 -5.54 -10.07 33.18
N ALA A 479 -4.24 -10.06 33.50
CA ALA A 479 -3.67 -10.81 34.62
C ALA A 479 -3.92 -10.06 35.93
N SER A 480 -5.18 -10.04 36.37
CA SER A 480 -5.61 -9.29 37.56
C SER A 480 -4.69 -9.55 38.77
N GLY A 481 -4.16 -8.47 39.34
CA GLY A 481 -3.33 -8.49 40.54
C GLY A 481 -1.83 -8.79 40.35
N LYS A 482 -1.31 -8.83 39.11
CA LYS A 482 0.14 -8.94 38.86
C LYS A 482 0.74 -7.61 38.41
N ASN A 483 1.78 -7.16 39.12
CA ASN A 483 2.61 -6.03 38.72
C ASN A 483 3.79 -6.52 37.87
N ASN A 484 4.41 -5.61 37.12
CA ASN A 484 5.65 -5.90 36.40
C ASN A 484 6.76 -6.38 37.37
N GLU A 485 7.65 -7.23 36.87
CA GLU A 485 8.71 -7.86 37.66
C GLU A 485 10.11 -7.58 37.10
N ILE A 486 11.06 -7.31 38.00
CA ILE A 486 12.49 -7.31 37.69
C ILE A 486 13.01 -8.72 37.90
N LEU A 487 13.62 -9.28 36.86
CA LEU A 487 14.28 -10.58 36.90
C LEU A 487 15.80 -10.39 36.98
N THR A 488 16.42 -11.14 37.88
CA THR A 488 17.87 -11.15 38.11
C THR A 488 18.38 -12.58 38.10
N GLU A 489 19.70 -12.77 37.99
CA GLU A 489 20.30 -14.12 38.09
C GLU A 489 19.95 -14.85 39.39
N SER A 490 19.73 -14.10 40.48
CA SER A 490 19.35 -14.66 41.79
C SER A 490 17.85 -14.92 41.94
N SER A 491 16.98 -14.35 41.08
CA SER A 491 15.53 -14.44 41.23
C SER A 491 14.79 -14.27 39.90
N GLY A 492 13.93 -15.23 39.55
CA GLY A 492 13.02 -15.15 38.41
C GLY A 492 13.60 -15.55 37.05
N LEU A 493 14.92 -15.76 36.97
CA LEU A 493 15.59 -16.42 35.84
C LEU A 493 15.87 -17.89 36.17
N GLU A 494 15.58 -18.76 35.21
CA GLU A 494 15.75 -20.20 35.34
C GLU A 494 17.13 -20.64 34.82
N ASP A 495 17.72 -21.68 35.40
CA ASP A 495 18.97 -22.26 34.86
C ASP A 495 18.72 -22.86 33.47
N GLU A 496 17.62 -23.60 33.32
CA GLU A 496 17.29 -24.35 32.10
C GLU A 496 15.77 -24.44 31.88
N CYS A 497 15.38 -24.85 30.67
CA CYS A 497 13.98 -25.06 30.27
C CYS A 497 13.43 -26.43 30.71
N THR A 498 13.46 -26.70 32.02
CA THR A 498 12.90 -27.92 32.64
C THR A 498 11.39 -27.85 32.81
N ALA A 499 10.72 -29.00 33.04
CA ALA A 499 9.28 -29.07 33.23
C ALA A 499 8.76 -28.02 34.24
N GLY A 500 7.78 -27.21 33.84
CA GLY A 500 7.23 -26.11 34.64
C GLY A 500 7.88 -24.74 34.39
N ASN A 501 8.94 -24.67 33.58
CA ASN A 501 9.61 -23.41 33.21
C ASN A 501 9.15 -22.82 31.87
N THR A 502 8.14 -23.40 31.22
CA THR A 502 7.58 -22.84 29.99
C THR A 502 7.16 -21.37 30.20
N TYR A 503 7.48 -20.51 29.24
CA TYR A 503 7.27 -19.06 29.23
C TYR A 503 8.11 -18.25 30.21
N LYS A 504 9.14 -18.86 30.82
CA LYS A 504 10.13 -18.15 31.66
C LYS A 504 11.41 -17.88 30.88
N LEU A 505 12.15 -16.84 31.29
CA LEU A 505 13.50 -16.58 30.79
C LEU A 505 14.52 -17.41 31.55
N THR A 506 15.53 -17.89 30.82
CA THR A 506 16.72 -18.50 31.41
C THR A 506 17.74 -17.45 31.85
N LYS A 507 18.74 -17.83 32.65
CA LYS A 507 19.89 -16.98 33.01
C LYS A 507 20.68 -16.47 31.79
N THR A 508 20.55 -17.14 30.64
CA THR A 508 21.15 -16.69 29.37
C THR A 508 20.28 -15.69 28.59
N GLY A 509 19.11 -15.32 29.14
CA GLY A 509 18.16 -14.42 28.48
C GLY A 509 17.32 -15.07 27.37
N LYS A 510 17.35 -16.40 27.25
CA LYS A 510 16.51 -17.14 26.30
C LYS A 510 15.15 -17.48 26.90
N LEU A 511 14.07 -17.30 26.14
CA LEU A 511 12.72 -17.73 26.47
C LEU A 511 12.57 -19.25 26.36
N CYS A 512 12.08 -19.91 27.40
CA CYS A 512 11.71 -21.32 27.36
C CYS A 512 10.33 -21.48 26.69
N ILE A 513 10.30 -21.87 25.40
CA ILE A 513 9.05 -22.01 24.61
C ILE A 513 8.38 -23.35 24.88
N VAL A 514 9.17 -24.43 24.95
CA VAL A 514 8.69 -25.78 25.31
C VAL A 514 9.64 -26.37 26.33
N SER A 515 9.12 -26.65 27.53
CA SER A 515 9.88 -27.34 28.58
C SER A 515 9.79 -28.87 28.46
N GLY A 516 10.86 -29.56 28.87
CA GLY A 516 10.91 -31.02 28.79
C GLY A 516 12.29 -31.61 29.07
N GLU A 517 12.48 -32.85 28.63
CA GLU A 517 13.78 -33.50 28.55
C GLU A 517 14.69 -32.75 27.56
N GLU A 518 16.01 -32.85 27.74
CA GLU A 518 16.99 -32.04 27.00
C GLU A 518 16.76 -32.00 25.47
N ALA A 519 16.41 -33.14 24.86
CA ALA A 519 16.15 -33.26 23.43
C ALA A 519 14.83 -32.63 22.93
N SER A 520 13.89 -32.31 23.83
CA SER A 520 12.59 -31.71 23.49
C SER A 520 12.47 -30.24 23.88
N ARG A 521 13.49 -29.68 24.55
CA ARG A 521 13.50 -28.27 24.96
C ARG A 521 13.61 -27.35 23.75
N ILE A 522 12.82 -26.29 23.76
CA ILE A 522 12.84 -25.27 22.72
C ILE A 522 13.05 -23.92 23.37
N TYR A 523 14.02 -23.16 22.85
CA TYR A 523 14.40 -21.85 23.34
C TYR A 523 14.20 -20.79 22.25
N GLY A 524 13.71 -19.61 22.62
CA GLY A 524 13.78 -18.40 21.80
C GLY A 524 14.85 -17.45 22.33
N ALA A 525 15.73 -16.96 21.46
CA ALA A 525 16.79 -16.02 21.84
C ALA A 525 16.39 -14.56 21.56
N MET A 526 16.99 -13.62 22.30
CA MET A 526 16.92 -12.18 22.01
C MET A 526 17.86 -11.85 20.85
N VAL A 527 17.46 -12.22 19.63
CA VAL A 527 18.19 -11.93 18.39
C VAL A 527 17.32 -11.01 17.54
N ASP A 528 17.95 -10.00 16.93
CA ASP A 528 17.24 -9.00 16.16
C ASP A 528 16.61 -9.60 14.90
N GLY A 529 15.29 -9.43 14.76
CA GLY A 529 14.52 -9.92 13.61
C GLY A 529 13.98 -11.35 13.76
N ASP A 530 14.39 -12.10 14.79
CA ASP A 530 13.86 -13.45 15.02
C ASP A 530 12.37 -13.39 15.37
N VAL A 531 11.58 -14.27 14.75
CA VAL A 531 10.14 -14.42 15.02
C VAL A 531 9.87 -15.83 15.55
N TYR A 532 9.01 -15.92 16.55
CA TYR A 532 8.60 -17.17 17.19
C TYR A 532 7.08 -17.26 17.23
N VAL A 533 6.50 -18.43 16.98
CA VAL A 533 5.07 -18.68 17.18
C VAL A 533 4.88 -19.48 18.46
N VAL A 534 4.59 -18.80 19.56
CA VAL A 534 4.57 -19.42 20.90
C VAL A 534 3.18 -19.98 21.20
N PRO A 535 3.06 -21.26 21.60
CA PRO A 535 1.77 -21.78 22.07
C PRO A 535 1.36 -21.04 23.34
N THR A 536 0.10 -20.69 23.48
CA THR A 536 -0.45 -20.08 24.69
C THR A 536 -1.45 -21.02 25.32
N THR A 537 -1.36 -21.17 26.64
CA THR A 537 -2.35 -21.92 27.42
C THR A 537 -3.11 -20.93 28.30
N ASN A 538 -4.30 -21.29 28.76
CA ASN A 538 -5.03 -20.50 29.77
C ASN A 538 -4.32 -20.45 31.14
N ASN A 539 -3.08 -20.91 31.25
CA ASN A 539 -2.27 -20.88 32.46
C ASN A 539 -1.85 -19.44 32.79
N GLU A 540 -2.11 -19.03 34.03
CA GLU A 540 -1.73 -17.73 34.59
C GLU A 540 -0.22 -17.50 34.69
N ALA A 541 0.59 -18.52 34.45
CA ALA A 541 2.05 -18.44 34.43
C ALA A 541 2.61 -17.82 33.14
N SER A 542 1.88 -17.87 32.01
CA SER A 542 2.36 -17.30 30.74
C SER A 542 2.30 -15.78 30.77
N VAL A 543 3.40 -15.13 30.39
CA VAL A 543 3.43 -13.68 30.15
C VAL A 543 2.58 -13.31 28.93
N PHE A 544 2.37 -14.25 28.00
CA PHE A 544 1.65 -14.03 26.75
C PHE A 544 0.16 -14.42 26.81
N LYS A 545 -0.46 -14.33 27.99
CA LYS A 545 -1.85 -14.78 28.20
C LYS A 545 -2.85 -13.83 27.51
N LYS A 546 -3.41 -14.25 26.37
CA LYS A 546 -4.51 -13.56 25.65
C LYS A 546 -5.72 -14.48 25.43
N ALA A 547 -5.50 -15.71 24.98
CA ALA A 547 -6.45 -16.84 24.91
C ALA A 547 -5.64 -18.15 24.71
N ALA A 548 -6.27 -19.32 24.84
CA ALA A 548 -5.64 -20.59 24.44
C ALA A 548 -5.46 -20.61 22.91
N GLY A 549 -4.25 -20.88 22.43
CA GLY A 549 -3.93 -20.82 20.99
C GLY A 549 -2.44 -20.70 20.71
N PHE A 550 -2.08 -19.88 19.73
CA PHE A 550 -0.70 -19.54 19.39
C PHE A 550 -0.60 -18.02 19.19
N VAL A 551 0.56 -17.45 19.46
CA VAL A 551 0.81 -16.02 19.23
C VAL A 551 2.18 -15.78 18.61
N VAL A 552 2.29 -14.75 17.77
CA VAL A 552 3.56 -14.28 17.24
C VAL A 552 4.30 -13.49 18.31
N VAL A 553 5.54 -13.89 18.57
CA VAL A 553 6.46 -13.20 19.45
C VAL A 553 7.66 -12.78 18.62
N LYS A 554 7.91 -11.48 18.57
CA LYS A 554 9.06 -10.93 17.87
C LYS A 554 10.18 -10.66 18.87
N ALA A 555 11.39 -11.03 18.49
CA ALA A 555 12.58 -10.78 19.27
C ALA A 555 13.39 -9.62 18.67
N SER A 556 14.02 -8.87 19.56
CA SER A 556 15.12 -7.97 19.25
C SER A 556 16.34 -8.37 20.06
N SER A 557 17.47 -7.71 19.84
CA SER A 557 18.62 -7.82 20.75
C SER A 557 18.32 -7.47 22.22
N ARG A 558 17.15 -6.86 22.49
CA ARG A 558 16.76 -6.31 23.80
C ARG A 558 15.35 -6.70 24.25
N SER A 559 14.61 -7.47 23.47
CA SER A 559 13.22 -7.79 23.79
C SER A 559 12.77 -9.13 23.23
N ILE A 560 11.78 -9.74 23.88
CA ILE A 560 10.98 -10.85 23.36
C ILE A 560 9.53 -10.56 23.74
N THR A 561 8.73 -10.12 22.77
CA THR A 561 7.44 -9.46 23.03
C THR A 561 6.37 -9.92 22.05
N LEU A 562 5.11 -9.92 22.49
CA LEU A 562 3.98 -10.20 21.60
C LEU A 562 3.98 -9.18 20.45
N ASP A 563 3.92 -9.67 19.22
CA ASP A 563 3.78 -8.82 18.04
C ASP A 563 2.29 -8.63 17.72
N ASN A 564 1.63 -7.78 18.51
CA ASN A 564 0.21 -7.43 18.39
C ASN A 564 -0.10 -6.39 17.30
N LEU A 565 0.90 -6.07 16.47
CA LEU A 565 0.80 -5.28 15.25
C LEU A 565 1.49 -6.06 14.11
N TYR A 566 1.19 -7.35 14.01
CA TYR A 566 1.79 -8.22 13.01
C TYR A 566 1.32 -7.82 11.61
N GLU A 567 2.25 -7.54 10.70
CA GLU A 567 1.94 -7.08 9.34
C GLU A 567 2.55 -7.96 8.25
N ASP A 568 3.29 -9.01 8.61
CA ASP A 568 3.84 -9.88 7.58
C ASP A 568 2.66 -10.62 6.93
N SER A 569 2.44 -10.32 5.65
CA SER A 569 1.25 -10.69 4.86
C SER A 569 1.18 -12.16 4.47
N ASN A 570 2.00 -13.01 5.07
CA ASN A 570 2.19 -14.39 4.65
C ASN A 570 2.11 -15.33 5.85
N ALA A 571 1.72 -16.57 5.58
CA ALA A 571 1.80 -17.65 6.55
C ALA A 571 3.23 -17.80 7.12
N VAL A 572 3.31 -18.11 8.41
CA VAL A 572 4.59 -18.28 9.13
C VAL A 572 4.99 -19.74 9.11
N LEU A 573 6.02 -20.05 8.32
CA LEU A 573 6.69 -21.35 8.40
C LEU A 573 7.64 -21.36 9.59
N THR A 574 7.47 -22.34 10.48
CA THR A 574 8.33 -22.51 11.65
C THR A 574 8.99 -23.89 11.70
N TYR A 575 10.17 -23.94 12.30
CA TYR A 575 10.82 -25.14 12.80
C TYR A 575 11.01 -25.00 14.31
N ASN A 576 10.47 -25.93 15.10
CA ASN A 576 10.46 -25.82 16.56
C ASN A 576 9.92 -24.44 17.03
N TYR A 577 8.81 -23.97 16.45
CA TYR A 577 8.19 -22.67 16.75
C TYR A 577 9.01 -21.43 16.40
N ALA A 578 10.26 -21.55 15.94
CA ALA A 578 11.04 -20.43 15.40
C ALA A 578 10.75 -20.31 13.90
N GLN A 579 10.51 -19.10 13.40
CA GLN A 579 10.35 -18.85 11.98
C GLN A 579 11.61 -19.26 11.23
N ILE A 580 11.44 -19.90 10.08
CA ILE A 580 12.53 -20.26 9.18
C ILE A 580 12.16 -19.91 7.74
N LEU A 581 13.19 -19.68 6.92
CA LEU A 581 13.01 -19.55 5.49
C LEU A 581 12.90 -20.94 4.85
N THR A 582 12.14 -21.07 3.77
CA THR A 582 11.98 -22.37 3.08
C THR A 582 13.30 -22.88 2.49
N SER A 583 14.21 -21.98 2.15
CA SER A 583 15.58 -22.30 1.72
C SER A 583 16.42 -23.02 2.80
N GLN A 584 16.02 -22.93 4.07
CA GLN A 584 16.68 -23.60 5.20
C GLN A 584 16.14 -25.02 5.45
N ILE A 585 15.15 -25.50 4.69
CA ILE A 585 14.67 -26.88 4.78
C ILE A 585 15.75 -27.81 4.21
N THR A 586 16.19 -28.81 4.98
CA THR A 586 17.23 -29.77 4.55
C THR A 586 16.71 -31.21 4.49
N ASP A 587 17.22 -31.99 3.53
CA ASP A 587 16.77 -33.36 3.24
C ASP A 587 17.68 -34.47 3.80
N THR A 588 18.86 -34.14 4.30
CA THR A 588 19.91 -35.13 4.65
C THR A 588 20.50 -34.90 6.04
N GLY A 589 20.37 -35.89 6.94
CA GLY A 589 21.13 -36.00 8.19
C GLY A 589 20.27 -36.31 9.43
N ALA A 590 20.71 -37.26 10.26
CA ALA A 590 19.98 -37.71 11.45
C ALA A 590 19.83 -36.65 12.58
N GLU A 591 20.55 -35.52 12.50
CA GLU A 591 20.43 -34.39 13.43
C GLU A 591 20.03 -33.06 12.75
N THR A 592 20.00 -33.00 11.41
CA THR A 592 19.71 -31.78 10.61
C THR A 592 18.39 -31.85 9.82
N ASP A 593 17.71 -33.00 9.78
CA ASP A 593 16.40 -33.18 9.13
C ASP A 593 15.31 -32.37 9.87
N ASN A 594 15.17 -31.10 9.48
CA ASN A 594 14.24 -30.17 10.10
C ASN A 594 12.81 -30.31 9.56
N LYS A 595 12.61 -31.03 8.44
CA LYS A 595 11.29 -31.23 7.82
C LYS A 595 10.29 -31.92 8.76
N ALA A 596 10.79 -32.76 9.67
CA ALA A 596 9.95 -33.49 10.61
C ALA A 596 9.29 -32.62 11.69
N LYS A 597 9.63 -31.33 11.76
CA LYS A 597 9.09 -30.39 12.76
C LYS A 597 8.61 -29.08 12.15
N LEU A 598 8.28 -29.09 10.86
CA LEU A 598 7.69 -27.94 10.21
C LEU A 598 6.24 -27.78 10.66
N ILE A 599 5.87 -26.53 10.94
CA ILE A 599 4.50 -26.13 11.24
C ILE A 599 4.25 -24.82 10.51
N LEU A 600 3.09 -24.74 9.86
CA LEU A 600 2.62 -23.55 9.18
C LEU A 600 1.53 -22.89 10.03
N TYR A 601 1.62 -21.58 10.14
CA TYR A 601 0.70 -20.77 10.91
C TYR A 601 0.13 -19.66 10.06
N ASP A 602 -1.15 -19.37 10.25
CA ASP A 602 -1.75 -18.13 9.79
C ASP A 602 -1.96 -17.22 10.99
N CYS A 603 -1.52 -15.97 10.90
CA CYS A 603 -1.49 -15.05 12.01
C CYS A 603 -2.23 -13.76 11.66
N SER A 604 -3.21 -13.37 12.47
CA SER A 604 -3.92 -12.10 12.34
C SER A 604 -3.06 -10.91 12.79
N LYS A 605 -3.47 -9.70 12.41
CA LYS A 605 -2.75 -8.46 12.75
C LYS A 605 -2.51 -8.24 14.24
N ASP A 606 -3.36 -8.80 15.09
CA ASP A 606 -3.23 -8.73 16.55
C ASP A 606 -2.27 -9.79 17.13
N GLY A 607 -1.52 -10.47 16.26
CA GLY A 607 -0.49 -11.45 16.58
C GLY A 607 -1.03 -12.82 16.98
N VAL A 608 -2.33 -13.10 16.84
CA VAL A 608 -2.92 -14.41 17.17
C VAL A 608 -2.80 -15.32 15.97
N CYS A 609 -2.31 -16.54 16.18
CA CYS A 609 -2.11 -17.50 15.12
C CYS A 609 -2.99 -18.74 15.25
N THR A 610 -3.38 -19.29 14.10
CA THR A 610 -3.97 -20.60 13.95
C THR A 610 -3.04 -21.51 13.15
N ARG A 611 -3.03 -22.80 13.47
CA ARG A 611 -2.29 -23.78 12.65
C ARG A 611 -3.07 -24.03 11.37
N ILE A 612 -2.39 -24.01 10.25
CA ILE A 612 -2.97 -24.27 8.93
C ILE A 612 -2.18 -25.34 8.19
N GLY A 613 -2.81 -25.92 7.18
CA GLY A 613 -2.21 -26.81 6.22
C GLY A 613 -1.64 -26.04 5.03
N GLY A 614 -0.67 -26.62 4.35
CA GLY A 614 -0.14 -26.02 3.13
C GLY A 614 1.10 -26.72 2.59
N TYR A 615 1.82 -26.00 1.75
CA TYR A 615 3.09 -26.44 1.17
C TYR A 615 4.19 -25.40 1.39
N ALA A 616 5.39 -25.89 1.69
CA ALA A 616 6.61 -25.10 1.60
C ALA A 616 7.38 -25.45 0.32
N ILE A 617 7.94 -24.44 -0.34
CA ILE A 617 8.65 -24.53 -1.62
C ILE A 617 10.14 -24.21 -1.40
N ASN A 618 11.03 -25.14 -1.75
CA ASN A 618 12.47 -24.94 -1.74
C ASN A 618 13.05 -25.36 -3.09
N GLY A 619 13.21 -24.40 -4.01
CA GLY A 619 13.53 -24.69 -5.41
C GLY A 619 12.47 -25.59 -6.04
N ASN A 620 12.88 -26.71 -6.62
CA ASN A 620 11.97 -27.66 -7.29
C ASN A 620 11.37 -28.71 -6.32
N LYS A 621 11.49 -28.51 -5.01
CA LYS A 621 10.99 -29.43 -3.98
C LYS A 621 9.85 -28.79 -3.20
N TYR A 622 8.85 -29.61 -2.91
CA TYR A 622 7.63 -29.22 -2.23
C TYR A 622 7.47 -30.07 -0.98
N TYR A 623 7.13 -29.45 0.15
CA TYR A 623 6.96 -30.13 1.43
C TYR A 623 5.54 -29.92 1.91
N SER A 624 4.77 -30.99 2.01
CA SER A 624 3.39 -30.94 2.49
C SER A 624 3.37 -30.85 4.01
N ILE A 625 2.65 -29.86 4.57
CA ILE A 625 2.59 -29.57 6.00
C ILE A 625 1.14 -29.67 6.45
N SER A 626 0.83 -30.56 7.41
CA SER A 626 -0.54 -30.84 7.86
C SER A 626 -0.96 -29.97 9.05
N ALA A 627 -2.19 -29.44 9.02
CA ALA A 627 -2.77 -28.65 10.11
C ALA A 627 -3.08 -29.47 11.38
N THR A 628 -3.31 -30.78 11.24
CA THR A 628 -4.02 -31.60 12.26
C THR A 628 -3.13 -32.34 13.26
N LEU A 629 -1.80 -32.37 13.04
CA LEU A 629 -0.92 -33.18 13.86
C LEU A 629 -0.63 -32.51 15.21
N THR A 630 -0.94 -33.23 16.29
CA THR A 630 -0.68 -32.83 17.69
C THR A 630 0.79 -32.94 18.09
N ASN A 631 1.60 -33.60 17.27
CA ASN A 631 3.07 -33.68 17.36
C ASN A 631 3.70 -33.17 16.06
N PRO A 632 4.94 -32.63 16.09
CA PRO A 632 5.58 -32.03 14.92
C PRO A 632 5.42 -32.92 13.68
N SER A 633 4.81 -32.33 12.65
CA SER A 633 4.41 -33.04 11.45
C SER A 633 5.65 -33.47 10.66
N SER A 634 5.69 -34.73 10.24
CA SER A 634 6.63 -35.16 9.20
C SER A 634 6.22 -34.46 7.91
N ALA A 635 6.78 -33.27 7.63
CA ALA A 635 6.67 -32.72 6.30
C ALA A 635 7.40 -33.68 5.37
N VAL A 636 6.65 -34.31 4.47
CA VAL A 636 7.21 -35.26 3.51
C VAL A 636 7.44 -34.50 2.23
N ALA A 637 8.60 -34.71 1.59
CA ALA A 637 8.82 -34.26 0.23
C ALA A 637 7.68 -34.81 -0.64
N TYR A 638 6.87 -33.92 -1.17
CA TYR A 638 5.64 -34.25 -1.85
C TYR A 638 5.96 -34.74 -3.27
N PRO A 639 5.63 -35.99 -3.62
CA PRO A 639 5.86 -36.48 -4.97
C PRO A 639 4.83 -35.85 -5.90
N ILE A 640 5.27 -34.95 -6.79
CA ILE A 640 4.41 -34.42 -7.84
C ILE A 640 4.20 -35.51 -8.89
N THR A 641 2.94 -35.88 -9.10
CA THR A 641 2.53 -36.81 -10.15
C THR A 641 1.94 -36.07 -11.34
N GLU A 642 2.14 -36.58 -12.55
CA GLU A 642 1.38 -36.12 -13.72
C GLU A 642 -0.10 -36.51 -13.58
N SER A 643 -1.02 -35.62 -13.92
CA SER A 643 -2.47 -35.87 -13.91
C SER A 643 -3.14 -35.35 -15.18
N VAL A 644 -4.32 -35.87 -15.49
CA VAL A 644 -5.15 -35.39 -16.61
C VAL A 644 -5.91 -34.14 -16.18
N ASP A 645 -6.34 -34.11 -14.91
CA ASP A 645 -7.18 -33.08 -14.31
C ASP A 645 -7.01 -33.04 -12.78
N CYS A 646 -7.86 -32.25 -12.12
CA CYS A 646 -7.90 -32.12 -10.67
C CYS A 646 -8.94 -32.99 -9.95
N SER A 647 -9.65 -33.87 -10.67
CA SER A 647 -10.83 -34.61 -10.17
C SER A 647 -10.61 -35.38 -8.86
N ASN A 648 -9.40 -35.88 -8.61
CA ASN A 648 -9.02 -36.62 -7.37
C ASN A 648 -7.88 -35.94 -6.58
N ASN A 649 -7.60 -34.69 -6.93
CA ASN A 649 -6.42 -33.96 -6.48
C ASN A 649 -6.75 -32.64 -5.81
N ILE A 650 -8.00 -32.39 -5.40
CA ILE A 650 -8.39 -31.16 -4.68
C ILE A 650 -7.47 -30.91 -3.48
N GLY A 651 -6.82 -29.75 -3.43
CA GLY A 651 -5.82 -29.34 -2.44
C GLY A 651 -4.42 -29.95 -2.63
N LYS A 652 -4.19 -30.74 -3.69
CA LYS A 652 -2.91 -31.35 -4.06
C LYS A 652 -2.18 -30.55 -5.13
N ILE A 653 -0.86 -30.66 -5.12
CA ILE A 653 0.00 -30.19 -6.21
C ILE A 653 0.10 -31.31 -7.26
N THR A 654 -0.16 -31.00 -8.52
CA THR A 654 -0.05 -31.96 -9.63
C THR A 654 0.72 -31.34 -10.78
N LYS A 655 1.33 -32.17 -11.63
CA LYS A 655 1.90 -31.72 -12.90
C LYS A 655 0.87 -31.97 -14.02
N ILE A 656 0.69 -30.99 -14.90
CA ILE A 656 -0.15 -31.12 -16.10
C ILE A 656 0.66 -30.50 -17.25
N GLY A 657 1.23 -31.34 -18.10
CA GLY A 657 2.17 -30.88 -19.13
C GLY A 657 3.47 -30.35 -18.53
N LYS A 658 3.87 -29.12 -18.89
CA LYS A 658 5.10 -28.50 -18.36
C LYS A 658 4.90 -27.78 -17.02
N SER A 659 3.67 -27.38 -16.75
CA SER A 659 3.34 -26.59 -15.57
C SER A 659 2.95 -27.47 -14.38
N ILE A 660 3.15 -26.90 -13.20
CA ILE A 660 2.74 -27.50 -11.93
C ILE A 660 1.57 -26.66 -11.44
N TYR A 661 0.54 -27.32 -10.93
CA TYR A 661 -0.69 -26.69 -10.52
C TYR A 661 -1.06 -27.10 -9.10
N LEU A 662 -1.62 -26.16 -8.34
CA LEU A 662 -2.44 -26.48 -7.18
C LEU A 662 -3.87 -26.70 -7.66
N CYS A 663 -4.41 -27.88 -7.41
CA CYS A 663 -5.79 -28.19 -7.73
C CYS A 663 -6.73 -27.55 -6.71
N LEU A 664 -7.51 -26.57 -7.16
CA LEU A 664 -8.44 -25.84 -6.29
C LEU A 664 -9.77 -26.59 -6.18
N ASP A 665 -10.23 -27.21 -7.27
CA ASP A 665 -11.51 -27.91 -7.29
C ASP A 665 -11.41 -29.31 -7.94
N GLY A 666 -12.53 -30.05 -7.96
CA GLY A 666 -12.60 -31.37 -8.58
C GLY A 666 -12.84 -31.32 -10.10
N THR A 667 -12.67 -30.16 -10.72
CA THR A 667 -12.91 -29.92 -12.15
C THR A 667 -11.65 -29.32 -12.78
N SER A 668 -11.79 -28.28 -13.60
CA SER A 668 -10.70 -27.59 -14.29
C SER A 668 -10.14 -26.39 -13.53
N LEU A 669 -10.64 -26.07 -12.33
CA LEU A 669 -10.13 -24.92 -11.57
C LEU A 669 -8.82 -25.30 -10.87
N MET A 670 -7.73 -24.74 -11.39
CA MET A 670 -6.38 -24.97 -10.92
C MET A 670 -5.60 -23.67 -10.92
N ALA A 671 -4.62 -23.54 -10.03
CA ALA A 671 -3.73 -22.39 -9.95
C ALA A 671 -2.33 -22.80 -10.39
N ASP A 672 -1.77 -22.14 -11.41
CA ASP A 672 -0.36 -22.35 -11.78
C ASP A 672 0.53 -21.84 -10.65
N ILE A 673 1.29 -22.73 -10.02
CA ILE A 673 2.11 -22.36 -8.85
C ILE A 673 3.29 -21.44 -9.23
N SER A 674 3.58 -21.28 -10.52
CA SER A 674 4.59 -20.34 -11.02
C SER A 674 4.07 -18.90 -11.09
N GLN A 675 2.76 -18.69 -10.87
CA GLN A 675 2.13 -17.38 -10.77
C GLN A 675 1.79 -17.11 -9.30
N PRO A 676 2.62 -16.34 -8.55
CA PRO A 676 2.25 -15.90 -7.21
C PRO A 676 0.96 -15.09 -7.23
N GLY A 677 0.12 -15.27 -6.23
CA GLY A 677 -1.18 -14.62 -6.14
C GLY A 677 -2.10 -15.29 -5.15
N TYR A 678 -3.35 -14.85 -5.13
CA TYR A 678 -4.42 -15.33 -4.28
C TYR A 678 -5.45 -16.12 -5.08
N TYR A 679 -6.01 -17.16 -4.48
CA TYR A 679 -6.93 -18.07 -5.12
C TYR A 679 -8.03 -18.46 -4.14
N ALA A 680 -9.30 -18.40 -4.55
CA ALA A 680 -10.37 -18.92 -3.71
C ALA A 680 -10.38 -20.45 -3.74
N PHE A 681 -10.31 -21.06 -2.56
CA PHE A 681 -10.49 -22.50 -2.41
C PHE A 681 -11.98 -22.80 -2.28
N PRO A 682 -12.61 -23.55 -3.19
CA PRO A 682 -14.07 -23.73 -3.24
C PRO A 682 -14.62 -24.59 -2.09
N ASP A 683 -15.95 -24.77 -2.06
CA ASP A 683 -16.70 -25.58 -1.08
C ASP A 683 -16.48 -27.11 -1.22
N ASN A 684 -15.43 -27.53 -1.91
CA ASN A 684 -15.13 -28.94 -2.11
C ASN A 684 -14.20 -29.44 -1.00
N SER A 685 -14.45 -30.65 -0.49
CA SER A 685 -13.50 -31.26 0.45
C SER A 685 -12.15 -31.48 -0.21
N PRO A 686 -11.03 -31.11 0.43
CA PRO A 686 -9.72 -31.57 0.01
C PRO A 686 -9.68 -33.09 -0.15
N SER A 687 -8.99 -33.55 -1.18
CA SER A 687 -8.81 -34.97 -1.45
C SER A 687 -7.92 -35.63 -0.38
N THR A 688 -8.11 -36.92 -0.12
CA THR A 688 -7.25 -37.67 0.82
C THR A 688 -5.78 -37.51 0.48
N GLY A 689 -4.96 -37.10 1.46
CA GLY A 689 -3.54 -36.81 1.28
C GLY A 689 -3.20 -35.35 0.94
N SER A 690 -4.21 -34.48 0.82
CA SER A 690 -4.00 -33.03 0.85
C SER A 690 -3.54 -32.58 2.26
N PRO A 691 -2.62 -31.61 2.37
CA PRO A 691 -2.32 -30.93 3.63
C PRO A 691 -3.45 -30.02 4.09
N LEU A 692 -4.27 -29.53 3.15
CA LEU A 692 -5.44 -28.70 3.43
C LEU A 692 -6.58 -29.56 4.01
N THR A 693 -7.37 -28.95 4.87
CA THR A 693 -8.40 -29.56 5.71
C THR A 693 -9.78 -28.99 5.38
N ASP A 694 -10.83 -29.64 5.88
CA ASP A 694 -12.20 -29.19 5.65
C ASP A 694 -12.50 -27.80 6.23
N ASN A 695 -11.78 -27.38 7.27
CA ASN A 695 -11.93 -26.05 7.90
C ASN A 695 -11.36 -24.92 7.04
N GLU A 696 -10.61 -25.27 5.98
CA GLU A 696 -9.94 -24.33 5.08
C GLU A 696 -10.70 -24.18 3.76
N LYS A 697 -11.85 -24.87 3.61
CA LYS A 697 -12.79 -24.65 2.50
C LYS A 697 -13.29 -23.23 2.48
N LYS A 698 -13.54 -22.72 1.26
CA LYS A 698 -14.02 -21.37 1.01
C LYS A 698 -13.09 -20.29 1.57
N LYS A 699 -11.85 -20.60 1.92
CA LYS A 699 -10.87 -19.58 2.28
C LYS A 699 -10.06 -19.17 1.06
N ILE A 700 -9.35 -18.06 1.16
CA ILE A 700 -8.34 -17.69 0.18
C ILE A 700 -7.06 -18.45 0.47
N ILE A 701 -6.46 -18.98 -0.58
CA ILE A 701 -5.10 -19.53 -0.59
C ILE A 701 -4.19 -18.50 -1.24
N GLN A 702 -3.09 -18.17 -0.59
CA GLN A 702 -2.01 -17.40 -1.16
C GLN A 702 -0.92 -18.35 -1.65
N ILE A 703 -0.51 -18.18 -2.89
CA ILE A 703 0.66 -18.80 -3.51
C ILE A 703 1.75 -17.72 -3.58
N THR A 704 2.90 -18.01 -2.99
CA THR A 704 4.11 -17.19 -3.09
C THR A 704 5.24 -18.06 -3.66
N GLU A 705 6.39 -17.46 -3.95
CA GLU A 705 7.59 -18.23 -4.37
C GLU A 705 8.05 -19.27 -3.33
N SER A 706 7.60 -19.13 -2.07
CA SER A 706 8.11 -19.90 -0.94
C SER A 706 7.05 -20.75 -0.25
N LEU A 707 5.77 -20.39 -0.34
CA LEU A 707 4.67 -20.99 0.42
C LEU A 707 3.39 -21.04 -0.39
N ILE A 708 2.60 -22.10 -0.15
CA ILE A 708 1.20 -22.22 -0.56
C ILE A 708 0.41 -22.44 0.72
N ALA A 709 -0.41 -21.47 1.11
CA ALA A 709 -1.04 -21.45 2.42
C ALA A 709 -2.40 -20.76 2.37
N VAL A 710 -3.28 -21.08 3.31
CA VAL A 710 -4.44 -20.22 3.58
C VAL A 710 -3.96 -18.84 4.03
N ASP A 711 -4.72 -17.81 3.69
CA ASP A 711 -4.46 -16.43 4.05
C ASP A 711 -5.70 -15.77 4.68
N HIS A 712 -5.51 -15.07 5.81
CA HIS A 712 -6.59 -14.40 6.55
C HIS A 712 -6.65 -12.88 6.30
N THR A 713 -5.88 -12.33 5.36
CA THR A 713 -5.81 -10.89 5.05
C THR A 713 -7.20 -10.29 4.84
N TYR A 714 -8.11 -11.06 4.22
CA TYR A 714 -9.46 -10.63 3.90
C TYR A 714 -10.54 -11.13 4.88
N GLU A 715 -10.21 -11.71 6.04
CA GLU A 715 -11.22 -12.15 7.04
C GLU A 715 -11.84 -10.99 7.83
N GLY A 716 -11.25 -9.79 7.82
CA GLY A 716 -11.79 -8.59 8.50
C GLY A 716 -12.75 -7.71 7.69
N THR A 717 -12.88 -7.94 6.37
CA THR A 717 -13.83 -7.22 5.50
C THR A 717 -15.30 -7.39 5.92
N PRO A 718 -16.21 -6.45 5.66
CA PRO A 718 -17.64 -6.70 5.87
C PRO A 718 -18.16 -7.87 5.02
N ASP A 719 -19.16 -8.59 5.54
CA ASP A 719 -19.88 -9.59 4.77
C ASP A 719 -20.64 -8.95 3.59
N ASN A 720 -20.83 -9.72 2.52
CA ASN A 720 -21.43 -9.34 1.23
C ASN A 720 -20.59 -8.40 0.35
N VAL A 721 -19.36 -8.06 0.75
CA VAL A 721 -18.42 -7.45 -0.17
C VAL A 721 -18.03 -8.48 -1.23
N LYS A 722 -18.08 -8.06 -2.50
CA LYS A 722 -17.67 -8.91 -3.62
C LYS A 722 -16.22 -8.68 -3.99
N PHE A 723 -15.61 -9.74 -4.48
CA PHE A 723 -14.24 -9.76 -4.94
C PHE A 723 -14.20 -10.37 -6.33
N ILE A 724 -13.37 -9.82 -7.21
CA ILE A 724 -12.90 -10.53 -8.39
C ILE A 724 -11.53 -11.09 -8.06
N ILE A 725 -11.35 -12.38 -8.31
CA ILE A 725 -10.04 -13.02 -8.25
C ILE A 725 -9.67 -13.45 -9.67
N GLN A 726 -8.52 -12.99 -10.15
CA GLN A 726 -7.99 -13.36 -11.45
C GLN A 726 -7.21 -14.67 -11.35
N ASN A 727 -7.60 -15.68 -12.13
CA ASN A 727 -6.85 -16.89 -12.33
C ASN A 727 -6.50 -17.00 -13.81
N ASP A 728 -5.22 -16.87 -14.15
CA ASP A 728 -4.73 -16.68 -15.52
C ASP A 728 -5.45 -15.50 -16.21
N ASN A 729 -6.18 -15.77 -17.30
CA ASN A 729 -6.98 -14.78 -18.04
C ASN A 729 -8.46 -14.80 -17.63
N VAL A 730 -8.84 -15.53 -16.58
CA VAL A 730 -10.22 -15.68 -16.13
C VAL A 730 -10.44 -14.90 -14.84
N PHE A 731 -11.39 -13.97 -14.86
CA PHE A 731 -11.78 -13.20 -13.68
C PHE A 731 -13.09 -13.76 -13.13
N THR A 732 -13.10 -14.25 -11.89
CA THR A 732 -14.32 -14.83 -11.28
C THR A 732 -14.78 -13.99 -10.09
N VAL A 733 -16.08 -13.72 -10.00
CA VAL A 733 -16.67 -12.97 -8.88
C VAL A 733 -17.01 -13.89 -7.72
N TYR A 734 -16.55 -13.54 -6.53
CA TYR A 734 -16.82 -14.21 -5.26
C TYR A 734 -17.55 -13.26 -4.30
N ASN A 735 -18.57 -13.77 -3.63
CA ASN A 735 -19.18 -13.13 -2.47
C ASN A 735 -18.46 -13.59 -1.21
N ARG A 736 -18.14 -12.64 -0.32
CA ARG A 736 -17.64 -12.95 1.01
C ARG A 736 -18.80 -13.12 2.00
N ALA A 737 -18.85 -14.24 2.72
CA ALA A 737 -19.83 -14.49 3.77
C ALA A 737 -19.18 -15.19 4.98
N THR A 738 -19.10 -14.54 6.15
CA THR A 738 -18.60 -15.15 7.39
C THR A 738 -17.25 -15.88 7.21
N ASN A 739 -16.27 -15.18 6.62
CA ASN A 739 -14.93 -15.70 6.27
C ASN A 739 -14.90 -16.77 5.17
N GLU A 740 -16.01 -16.98 4.46
CA GLU A 740 -16.09 -17.83 3.27
C GLU A 740 -16.11 -16.98 1.98
N PHE A 741 -15.43 -17.45 0.94
CA PHE A 741 -15.43 -16.97 -0.43
C PHE A 741 -16.18 -17.97 -1.30
N ILE A 742 -17.36 -17.56 -1.76
CA ILE A 742 -18.26 -18.41 -2.55
C ILE A 742 -18.46 -17.71 -3.89
N VAL A 743 -18.42 -18.45 -5.00
CA VAL A 743 -18.74 -17.88 -6.32
C VAL A 743 -20.11 -17.20 -6.24
N ALA A 744 -20.17 -15.95 -6.72
CA ALA A 744 -21.35 -15.11 -6.51
C ALA A 744 -22.62 -15.73 -7.09
N SER A 745 -23.66 -15.82 -6.24
CA SER A 745 -24.98 -16.35 -6.57
C SER A 745 -26.08 -15.43 -6.01
N PRO A 746 -27.05 -14.94 -6.80
CA PRO A 746 -27.27 -15.24 -8.22
C PRO A 746 -26.12 -14.75 -9.12
N PRO A 747 -25.98 -15.29 -10.34
CA PRO A 747 -24.89 -14.92 -11.23
C PRO A 747 -24.91 -13.42 -11.54
N ILE A 748 -23.73 -12.81 -11.50
CA ILE A 748 -23.57 -11.37 -11.68
C ILE A 748 -23.37 -11.06 -13.16
N ASN A 749 -24.09 -10.05 -13.65
CA ASN A 749 -24.05 -9.62 -15.04
C ASN A 749 -23.93 -8.09 -15.13
N GLY A 750 -23.21 -7.60 -16.13
CA GLY A 750 -23.10 -6.18 -16.46
C GLY A 750 -21.72 -5.59 -16.18
N ILE A 751 -21.61 -4.26 -16.36
CA ILE A 751 -20.37 -3.50 -16.13
C ILE A 751 -20.26 -3.11 -14.66
N LEU A 752 -19.15 -3.49 -14.03
CA LEU A 752 -18.88 -3.24 -12.63
C LEU A 752 -17.52 -2.57 -12.42
N ILE A 753 -17.40 -1.87 -11.28
CA ILE A 753 -16.18 -1.17 -10.86
C ILE A 753 -15.61 -1.89 -9.64
N TYR A 754 -14.34 -2.25 -9.71
CA TYR A 754 -13.60 -2.84 -8.59
C TYR A 754 -12.29 -2.09 -8.37
N ASP A 755 -11.82 -2.06 -7.14
CA ASP A 755 -10.55 -1.49 -6.70
C ASP A 755 -9.50 -2.60 -6.64
N GLU A 756 -8.39 -2.43 -7.36
CA GLU A 756 -7.28 -3.38 -7.39
C GLU A 756 -6.49 -3.31 -6.08
N ASP A 757 -6.34 -4.45 -5.42
CA ASP A 757 -5.42 -4.57 -4.29
C ASP A 757 -3.99 -4.68 -4.86
N VAL A 758 -3.29 -3.54 -4.89
CA VAL A 758 -2.05 -3.34 -5.65
C VAL A 758 -1.02 -4.41 -5.34
N GLY A 759 -0.48 -5.01 -6.41
CA GLY A 759 0.52 -6.08 -6.30
C GLY A 759 -0.08 -7.47 -6.05
N THR A 760 -1.41 -7.59 -6.10
CA THR A 760 -2.13 -8.85 -6.02
C THR A 760 -2.98 -9.07 -7.28
N ASN A 761 -3.64 -10.23 -7.36
CA ASN A 761 -4.60 -10.57 -8.41
C ASN A 761 -6.07 -10.45 -7.92
N ILE A 762 -6.28 -9.69 -6.83
CA ILE A 762 -7.60 -9.46 -6.21
C ILE A 762 -8.08 -8.06 -6.53
N PHE A 763 -9.37 -7.96 -6.83
CA PHE A 763 -10.08 -6.70 -7.00
C PHE A 763 -11.30 -6.69 -6.08
N LYS A 764 -11.53 -5.61 -5.35
CA LYS A 764 -12.60 -5.46 -4.36
C LYS A 764 -13.70 -4.55 -4.87
N GLU A 765 -14.97 -4.93 -4.69
CA GLU A 765 -16.10 -4.15 -5.20
C GLU A 765 -16.14 -2.74 -4.61
N VAL A 766 -16.32 -1.75 -5.49
CA VAL A 766 -16.53 -0.35 -5.11
C VAL A 766 -18.03 -0.12 -4.88
N THR A 767 -18.44 0.04 -3.62
CA THR A 767 -19.87 0.12 -3.26
C THR A 767 -20.49 1.52 -3.40
N SER A 768 -19.67 2.58 -3.44
CA SER A 768 -20.15 3.97 -3.50
C SER A 768 -19.28 4.81 -4.44
N PRO A 769 -19.22 4.47 -5.74
CA PRO A 769 -18.37 5.18 -6.70
C PRO A 769 -18.73 6.66 -6.86
N GLU A 770 -19.97 7.05 -6.57
CA GLU A 770 -20.44 8.44 -6.66
C GLU A 770 -19.73 9.40 -5.71
N THR A 771 -19.23 8.93 -4.56
CA THR A 771 -18.52 9.75 -3.57
C THR A 771 -17.01 9.82 -3.79
N ALA A 772 -16.49 9.19 -4.85
CA ALA A 772 -15.06 9.10 -5.13
C ALA A 772 -14.38 10.46 -5.36
N THR A 773 -13.14 10.56 -4.89
CA THR A 773 -12.14 11.58 -5.18
C THR A 773 -11.15 11.08 -6.24
N ALA A 774 -10.23 11.93 -6.69
CA ALA A 774 -9.18 11.53 -7.64
C ALA A 774 -8.18 10.51 -7.04
N GLU A 775 -7.96 10.55 -5.72
CA GLU A 775 -7.07 9.61 -5.03
C GLU A 775 -7.70 8.22 -4.90
N ASP A 776 -9.02 8.15 -4.71
CA ASP A 776 -9.73 6.88 -4.56
C ASP A 776 -9.67 6.02 -5.83
N ILE A 777 -9.67 6.63 -7.01
CA ILE A 777 -9.86 5.92 -8.28
C ILE A 777 -8.56 5.40 -8.90
N VAL A 778 -7.40 5.65 -8.32
CA VAL A 778 -6.08 5.35 -8.93
C VAL A 778 -5.96 3.87 -9.32
N HIS A 779 -6.54 2.97 -8.52
CA HIS A 779 -6.45 1.53 -8.69
C HIS A 779 -7.76 0.88 -9.17
N TRP A 780 -8.74 1.68 -9.60
CA TRP A 780 -10.02 1.14 -10.06
C TRP A 780 -9.91 0.51 -11.45
N ALA A 781 -10.63 -0.58 -11.66
CA ALA A 781 -10.73 -1.31 -12.92
C ALA A 781 -12.19 -1.58 -13.28
N LEU A 782 -12.46 -1.71 -14.58
CA LEU A 782 -13.77 -2.07 -15.11
C LEU A 782 -13.81 -3.53 -15.54
N PHE A 783 -14.94 -4.17 -15.28
CA PHE A 783 -15.18 -5.56 -15.65
C PHE A 783 -16.55 -5.70 -16.33
N ASP A 784 -16.61 -6.40 -17.47
CA ASP A 784 -17.87 -6.86 -18.09
C ASP A 784 -18.11 -8.30 -17.65
N CYS A 785 -19.09 -8.48 -16.77
CA CYS A 785 -19.38 -9.78 -16.18
C CYS A 785 -20.56 -10.45 -16.89
N ALA A 786 -20.42 -11.75 -17.16
CA ALA A 786 -21.47 -12.64 -17.62
C ALA A 786 -21.45 -13.94 -16.80
N SER A 787 -22.53 -14.18 -16.06
CA SER A 787 -22.67 -15.35 -15.18
C SER A 787 -21.56 -15.50 -14.12
N SER A 788 -21.15 -14.39 -13.50
CA SER A 788 -20.05 -14.33 -12.51
C SER A 788 -18.64 -14.64 -13.03
N VAL A 789 -18.49 -14.85 -14.35
CA VAL A 789 -17.19 -14.78 -15.04
C VAL A 789 -17.10 -13.43 -15.71
N CYS A 790 -16.00 -12.73 -15.53
CA CYS A 790 -15.80 -11.39 -16.05
C CYS A 790 -14.61 -11.33 -16.98
N GLU A 791 -14.61 -10.30 -17.81
CA GLU A 791 -13.46 -9.88 -18.58
C GLU A 791 -13.14 -8.43 -18.20
N ARG A 792 -11.85 -8.13 -18.01
CA ARG A 792 -11.42 -6.74 -17.80
C ARG A 792 -11.72 -5.94 -19.06
N THR A 793 -12.33 -4.77 -18.88
CA THR A 793 -12.70 -3.85 -19.96
C THR A 793 -12.26 -2.43 -19.64
N TYR A 794 -12.47 -1.51 -20.57
CA TYR A 794 -11.99 -0.13 -20.54
C TYR A 794 -13.03 0.79 -21.15
N GLY A 795 -13.09 2.03 -20.68
CA GLY A 795 -14.04 3.02 -21.18
C GLY A 795 -14.61 3.95 -20.11
N TYR A 796 -15.86 4.39 -20.35
CA TYR A 796 -16.55 5.35 -19.50
C TYR A 796 -17.71 4.72 -18.75
N VAL A 797 -17.87 5.06 -17.46
CA VAL A 797 -19.01 4.68 -16.64
C VAL A 797 -19.61 5.91 -15.98
N LYS A 798 -20.92 6.11 -16.14
CA LYS A 798 -21.70 7.13 -15.43
C LYS A 798 -21.94 6.64 -13.99
N ILE A 799 -21.31 7.31 -13.02
CA ILE A 799 -21.40 6.95 -11.59
C ILE A 799 -22.39 7.82 -10.82
N ALA A 800 -22.70 9.02 -11.32
CA ALA A 800 -23.79 9.86 -10.85
C ALA A 800 -24.30 10.76 -11.99
N ASP A 801 -25.33 11.58 -11.74
CA ASP A 801 -25.80 12.51 -12.76
C ASP A 801 -24.74 13.58 -13.05
N GLY A 802 -24.35 13.71 -14.33
CA GLY A 802 -23.26 14.58 -14.76
C GLY A 802 -21.87 14.19 -14.26
N LYS A 803 -21.66 12.98 -13.73
CA LYS A 803 -20.37 12.50 -13.21
C LYS A 803 -20.01 11.15 -13.83
N TYR A 804 -18.81 11.07 -14.39
CA TYR A 804 -18.30 9.93 -15.13
C TYR A 804 -16.94 9.51 -14.61
N LEU A 805 -16.72 8.20 -14.62
CA LEU A 805 -15.42 7.58 -14.43
C LEU A 805 -14.87 7.18 -15.80
N SER A 806 -13.62 7.54 -16.05
CA SER A 806 -12.88 7.24 -17.28
C SER A 806 -11.72 6.32 -16.92
N ILE A 807 -11.79 5.06 -17.32
CA ILE A 807 -10.75 4.05 -17.10
C ILE A 807 -10.13 3.68 -18.46
N PRO A 808 -8.95 4.22 -18.80
CA PRO A 808 -8.28 3.93 -20.05
C PRO A 808 -7.61 2.55 -20.07
N TRP A 809 -7.32 2.05 -21.26
CA TRP A 809 -6.48 0.86 -21.47
C TRP A 809 -5.09 1.04 -20.87
N GLU A 810 -4.46 2.19 -21.09
CA GLU A 810 -3.23 2.63 -20.41
C GLU A 810 -3.39 4.09 -19.96
N GLY A 811 -2.74 4.44 -18.86
CA GLY A 811 -2.77 5.77 -18.27
C GLY A 811 -3.59 5.82 -16.99
N ASP A 812 -3.70 7.01 -16.42
CA ASP A 812 -4.36 7.22 -15.14
C ASP A 812 -5.89 7.31 -15.30
N ASN A 813 -6.61 6.78 -14.32
CA ASN A 813 -8.05 6.93 -14.23
C ASN A 813 -8.42 8.39 -13.99
N GLN A 814 -9.54 8.82 -14.57
CA GLN A 814 -10.02 10.19 -14.44
C GLN A 814 -11.48 10.25 -13.97
N LEU A 815 -11.74 11.17 -13.06
CA LEU A 815 -13.08 11.56 -12.65
C LEU A 815 -13.49 12.79 -13.45
N LEU A 816 -14.52 12.65 -14.28
CA LEU A 816 -14.98 13.69 -15.19
C LEU A 816 -16.36 14.18 -14.75
N ASN A 817 -16.48 15.46 -14.45
CA ASN A 817 -17.77 16.11 -14.32
C ASN A 817 -18.21 16.66 -15.68
N ASP A 818 -19.51 16.92 -15.86
CA ASP A 818 -20.05 17.55 -17.06
C ASP A 818 -19.38 18.88 -17.43
N SER A 819 -18.77 19.58 -16.45
CA SER A 819 -17.97 20.80 -16.67
C SER A 819 -16.59 20.53 -17.26
N ASP A 820 -16.03 19.34 -17.00
CA ASP A 820 -14.67 18.94 -17.39
C ASP A 820 -14.68 18.33 -18.79
N ILE A 821 -15.86 17.85 -19.23
CA ILE A 821 -16.07 17.32 -20.57
C ILE A 821 -16.22 18.50 -21.54
N GLU A 822 -15.21 18.69 -22.39
CA GLU A 822 -15.21 19.77 -23.35
C GLU A 822 -16.43 19.71 -24.30
N ASP A 823 -17.01 20.87 -24.58
CA ASP A 823 -18.10 21.04 -25.57
C ASP A 823 -17.52 21.07 -27.00
N VAL A 824 -16.64 20.11 -27.29
CA VAL A 824 -15.96 19.99 -28.58
C VAL A 824 -16.83 19.12 -29.49
N PRO A 825 -17.25 19.64 -30.66
CA PRO A 825 -18.03 18.86 -31.60
C PRO A 825 -17.20 17.70 -32.16
N CYS A 826 -17.86 16.59 -32.48
CA CYS A 826 -17.26 15.36 -33.00
C CYS A 826 -16.85 15.59 -34.46
N THR A 827 -15.76 16.35 -34.66
CA THR A 827 -15.36 16.94 -35.95
C THR A 827 -14.03 16.44 -36.49
N SER A 828 -13.15 15.94 -35.61
CA SER A 828 -11.85 15.37 -35.97
C SER A 828 -11.81 13.87 -35.70
N ALA A 829 -11.04 13.12 -36.50
CA ALA A 829 -10.78 11.71 -36.25
C ALA A 829 -10.14 11.44 -34.87
N SER A 830 -9.50 12.44 -34.27
CA SER A 830 -8.95 12.36 -32.91
C SER A 830 -10.01 12.43 -31.82
N HIS A 831 -11.26 12.79 -32.14
CA HIS A 831 -12.35 12.82 -31.17
C HIS A 831 -13.09 11.47 -31.08
N VAL A 832 -12.86 10.56 -32.02
CA VAL A 832 -13.53 9.25 -32.02
C VAL A 832 -13.14 8.48 -30.77
N GLY A 833 -14.16 8.03 -30.03
CA GLY A 833 -13.98 7.37 -28.74
C GLY A 833 -13.96 8.32 -27.54
N ASN A 834 -13.96 9.65 -27.73
CA ASN A 834 -14.05 10.60 -26.61
C ASN A 834 -15.49 10.74 -26.11
N LEU A 835 -15.62 10.93 -24.80
CA LEU A 835 -16.85 11.36 -24.17
C LEU A 835 -17.08 12.86 -24.44
N MET A 836 -18.28 13.20 -24.89
CA MET A 836 -18.74 14.56 -25.19
C MET A 836 -19.77 15.02 -24.16
N LYS A 837 -19.95 16.34 -24.08
CA LYS A 837 -20.89 16.97 -23.17
C LYS A 837 -22.30 16.37 -23.27
N GLY A 838 -22.91 16.10 -22.13
CA GLY A 838 -24.18 15.38 -22.02
C GLY A 838 -24.04 13.86 -22.12
N GLY A 839 -22.83 13.33 -21.88
CA GLY A 839 -22.58 11.89 -21.78
C GLY A 839 -22.71 11.13 -23.07
N LYS A 840 -22.32 11.74 -24.20
CA LYS A 840 -22.40 11.10 -25.52
C LYS A 840 -21.03 10.62 -25.98
N LEU A 841 -20.94 9.46 -26.62
CA LEU A 841 -19.71 8.98 -27.23
C LEU A 841 -19.60 9.47 -28.68
N CYS A 842 -18.48 10.10 -29.05
CA CYS A 842 -18.19 10.45 -30.45
C CYS A 842 -17.84 9.17 -31.23
N VAL A 843 -18.67 8.79 -32.21
CA VAL A 843 -18.50 7.57 -33.00
C VAL A 843 -18.10 7.88 -34.44
N VAL A 844 -18.70 8.90 -35.06
CA VAL A 844 -18.37 9.33 -36.43
C VAL A 844 -18.01 10.82 -36.45
N PRO A 845 -16.75 11.16 -36.76
CA PRO A 845 -16.33 12.54 -36.82
C PRO A 845 -16.77 13.18 -38.15
N HIS A 846 -17.24 14.42 -38.12
CA HIS A 846 -17.62 15.14 -39.33
C HIS A 846 -17.36 16.64 -39.29
N ALA A 847 -16.93 17.24 -40.41
CA ALA A 847 -16.59 18.66 -40.50
C ALA A 847 -17.77 19.63 -40.27
N THR A 848 -19.01 19.15 -40.33
CA THR A 848 -20.23 19.93 -40.08
C THR A 848 -21.14 19.22 -39.08
N ALA A 849 -21.67 19.97 -38.10
CA ALA A 849 -22.48 19.46 -36.97
C ALA A 849 -23.75 18.68 -37.36
N GLY A 850 -24.23 18.79 -38.61
CA GLY A 850 -25.42 18.06 -39.08
C GLY A 850 -25.16 16.58 -39.40
N SER A 851 -23.90 16.15 -39.50
CA SER A 851 -23.53 14.78 -39.88
C SER A 851 -22.57 14.11 -38.90
N GLU A 852 -22.22 14.79 -37.80
CA GLU A 852 -21.55 14.15 -36.67
C GLU A 852 -22.49 13.12 -36.02
N LYS A 853 -21.95 11.99 -35.58
CA LYS A 853 -22.71 11.00 -34.83
C LYS A 853 -22.10 10.80 -33.46
N ALA A 854 -22.80 11.35 -32.48
CA ALA A 854 -22.55 11.12 -31.07
C ALA A 854 -23.77 10.43 -30.44
N TYR A 855 -23.54 9.33 -29.74
CA TYR A 855 -24.61 8.51 -29.16
C TYR A 855 -24.65 8.68 -27.65
N ALA A 856 -25.84 8.85 -27.10
CA ALA A 856 -26.05 8.78 -25.65
C ALA A 856 -26.01 7.32 -25.19
N LEU A 857 -25.80 7.13 -23.89
CA LEU A 857 -25.89 5.83 -23.23
C LEU A 857 -27.22 5.14 -23.57
N ALA A 858 -27.12 3.91 -24.07
CA ALA A 858 -28.25 3.08 -24.47
C ALA A 858 -27.94 1.60 -24.23
N ASN A 859 -28.95 0.81 -23.85
CA ASN A 859 -28.79 -0.63 -23.63
C ASN A 859 -28.56 -1.39 -24.94
N ASP A 860 -27.67 -2.38 -24.89
CA ASP A 860 -27.46 -3.39 -25.93
C ASP A 860 -27.09 -2.84 -27.31
N LYS A 861 -26.48 -1.64 -27.33
CA LYS A 861 -25.92 -1.06 -28.56
C LYS A 861 -24.44 -1.38 -28.65
N LYS A 862 -23.97 -1.65 -29.87
CA LYS A 862 -22.56 -1.83 -30.16
C LYS A 862 -22.16 -0.99 -31.35
N TYR A 863 -20.93 -0.50 -31.34
CA TYR A 863 -20.40 0.41 -32.35
C TYR A 863 -19.01 -0.05 -32.79
N VAL A 864 -18.72 0.05 -34.10
CA VAL A 864 -17.36 -0.18 -34.62
C VAL A 864 -16.65 1.16 -34.78
N LEU A 865 -15.65 1.42 -33.94
CA LEU A 865 -14.89 2.66 -33.97
C LEU A 865 -13.56 2.44 -34.69
N SER A 866 -13.13 3.44 -35.47
CA SER A 866 -11.81 3.42 -36.09
C SER A 866 -10.73 3.75 -35.06
N ASN A 867 -9.69 2.92 -34.98
CA ASN A 867 -8.53 3.12 -34.13
C ASN A 867 -7.43 3.93 -34.84
N GLY A 868 -7.85 4.97 -35.57
CA GLY A 868 -6.94 5.85 -36.32
C GLY A 868 -6.15 6.80 -35.42
N ASN A 869 -6.57 6.96 -34.16
CA ASN A 869 -5.89 7.68 -33.10
C ASN A 869 -6.03 6.85 -31.81
N ALA A 870 -5.09 7.03 -30.87
CA ALA A 870 -5.20 6.43 -29.56
C ALA A 870 -6.46 6.97 -28.87
N SER A 871 -7.13 6.11 -28.11
CA SER A 871 -8.34 6.45 -27.39
C SER A 871 -8.31 5.84 -26.00
N ILE A 872 -9.32 6.10 -25.18
CA ILE A 872 -9.47 5.43 -23.89
C ILE A 872 -9.53 3.88 -24.02
N PHE A 873 -9.98 3.36 -25.17
CA PHE A 873 -10.19 1.93 -25.37
C PHE A 873 -8.93 1.19 -25.85
N THR A 874 -7.94 1.90 -26.41
CA THR A 874 -6.78 1.33 -27.13
C THR A 874 -5.57 2.27 -27.16
N THR A 875 -4.36 1.71 -27.15
CA THR A 875 -3.14 2.51 -27.00
C THR A 875 -2.33 2.74 -28.26
N SER A 876 -2.46 1.85 -29.25
CA SER A 876 -1.76 1.97 -30.52
C SER A 876 -2.72 2.41 -31.62
N ALA A 877 -2.57 3.67 -32.05
CA ALA A 877 -3.21 4.14 -33.26
C ALA A 877 -2.63 3.39 -34.45
N SER A 878 -3.47 2.70 -35.22
CA SER A 878 -3.07 2.14 -36.50
C SER A 878 -4.14 2.40 -37.52
N ALA A 879 -3.73 2.94 -38.67
CA ALA A 879 -4.60 3.05 -39.82
C ALA A 879 -5.24 1.69 -40.13
N ASN A 880 -6.52 1.69 -40.48
CA ASN A 880 -7.31 0.50 -40.83
C ASN A 880 -7.47 -0.54 -39.70
N THR A 881 -7.26 -0.14 -38.44
CA THR A 881 -7.67 -0.94 -37.27
C THR A 881 -8.92 -0.37 -36.64
N TYR A 882 -9.65 -1.21 -35.92
CA TYR A 882 -10.95 -0.94 -35.33
C TYR A 882 -11.04 -1.56 -33.95
N PHE A 883 -11.97 -1.11 -33.13
CA PHE A 883 -12.38 -1.79 -31.91
C PHE A 883 -13.90 -1.66 -31.77
N ILE A 884 -14.49 -2.53 -30.97
CA ILE A 884 -15.94 -2.59 -30.80
C ILE A 884 -16.28 -2.09 -29.41
N VAL A 885 -17.10 -1.05 -29.34
CA VAL A 885 -17.57 -0.49 -28.07
C VAL A 885 -19.01 -0.93 -27.85
N LYS A 886 -19.27 -1.51 -26.70
CA LYS A 886 -20.60 -1.82 -26.17
C LYS A 886 -21.09 -0.66 -25.31
N SER A 887 -22.36 -0.34 -25.47
CA SER A 887 -23.07 0.66 -24.67
C SER A 887 -24.08 -0.03 -23.76
N SER A 888 -24.22 0.50 -22.55
CA SER A 888 -25.29 0.19 -21.61
C SER A 888 -26.01 1.47 -21.19
N ALA A 889 -27.01 1.37 -20.31
CA ALA A 889 -27.65 2.54 -19.70
C ALA A 889 -26.69 3.40 -18.87
N THR A 890 -25.54 2.85 -18.46
CA THR A 890 -24.59 3.53 -17.56
C THR A 890 -23.15 3.54 -18.09
N SER A 891 -22.82 2.89 -19.21
CA SER A 891 -21.43 2.81 -19.65
C SER A 891 -21.24 2.74 -21.17
N PHE A 892 -20.04 3.12 -21.61
CA PHE A 892 -19.44 2.79 -22.89
C PHE A 892 -18.16 2.02 -22.62
N THR A 893 -18.10 0.73 -22.96
CA THR A 893 -16.96 -0.14 -22.66
C THR A 893 -16.50 -0.89 -23.90
N LEU A 894 -15.21 -1.21 -23.96
CA LEU A 894 -14.68 -2.14 -24.97
C LEU A 894 -15.38 -3.49 -24.85
N ASP A 895 -15.83 -4.06 -25.96
CA ASP A 895 -16.47 -5.38 -25.97
C ASP A 895 -15.40 -6.47 -25.95
N ALA A 896 -15.01 -6.88 -24.74
CA ALA A 896 -13.96 -7.86 -24.50
C ALA A 896 -14.33 -9.27 -25.01
N ASN A 897 -15.60 -9.54 -25.27
CA ASN A 897 -16.04 -10.87 -25.73
C ASN A 897 -15.73 -11.14 -27.21
N ILE A 898 -15.09 -10.18 -27.90
CA ILE A 898 -14.90 -10.24 -29.35
C ILE A 898 -13.44 -10.57 -29.70
N VAL A 899 -13.21 -11.84 -29.98
CA VAL A 899 -11.94 -12.38 -30.51
C VAL A 899 -12.19 -13.17 -31.80
N GLY A 900 -11.17 -13.28 -32.65
CA GLY A 900 -11.28 -14.00 -33.92
C GLY A 900 -12.04 -13.23 -35.01
N VAL A 901 -12.54 -13.95 -36.00
CA VAL A 901 -13.25 -13.37 -37.15
C VAL A 901 -14.72 -13.13 -36.80
N GLN A 902 -15.16 -11.89 -37.00
CA GLN A 902 -16.53 -11.45 -36.81
C GLN A 902 -17.13 -11.00 -38.13
N LEU A 903 -18.26 -11.59 -38.50
CA LEU A 903 -19.10 -11.11 -39.58
C LEU A 903 -20.11 -10.12 -38.99
N LEU A 904 -20.00 -8.84 -39.35
CA LEU A 904 -20.78 -7.75 -38.76
C LEU A 904 -21.52 -6.97 -39.84
N SER A 905 -22.72 -6.49 -39.52
CA SER A 905 -23.43 -5.47 -40.30
C SER A 905 -23.24 -4.13 -39.61
N VAL A 906 -22.43 -3.26 -40.19
CA VAL A 906 -22.03 -1.98 -39.63
C VAL A 906 -22.61 -0.88 -40.50
N ASP A 907 -23.62 -0.17 -40.00
CA ASP A 907 -24.18 0.95 -40.75
C ASP A 907 -23.09 1.99 -41.02
N THR A 908 -22.85 2.29 -42.30
CA THR A 908 -21.71 3.13 -42.69
C THR A 908 -21.79 4.55 -42.14
N SER A 909 -23.00 5.04 -41.83
CA SER A 909 -23.29 6.39 -41.35
C SER A 909 -23.28 6.51 -39.83
N SER A 910 -23.78 5.51 -39.09
CA SER A 910 -23.84 5.50 -37.62
C SER A 910 -22.70 4.73 -36.96
N LYS A 911 -22.10 3.79 -37.70
CA LYS A 911 -21.22 2.71 -37.21
C LYS A 911 -21.85 1.80 -36.16
N GLU A 912 -23.16 1.87 -35.99
CA GLU A 912 -23.89 0.95 -35.13
C GLU A 912 -23.89 -0.45 -35.76
N ILE A 913 -23.65 -1.47 -34.95
CA ILE A 913 -23.74 -2.87 -35.36
C ILE A 913 -25.21 -3.28 -35.35
N GLY A 914 -25.73 -3.62 -36.52
CA GLY A 914 -27.10 -4.09 -36.73
C GLY A 914 -27.19 -5.60 -36.97
N VAL A 915 -28.37 -6.04 -37.36
CA VAL A 915 -28.61 -7.41 -37.83
C VAL A 915 -28.05 -7.57 -39.25
N ILE A 916 -27.43 -8.71 -39.54
CA ILE A 916 -26.93 -9.03 -40.88
C ILE A 916 -28.10 -9.20 -41.84
N GLY A 917 -28.11 -8.41 -42.92
CA GLY A 917 -29.12 -8.47 -43.98
C GLY A 917 -28.48 -8.51 -45.36
N TYR A 918 -28.99 -9.38 -46.24
CA TYR A 918 -28.47 -9.56 -47.60
C TYR A 918 -29.46 -9.11 -48.70
N SER A 919 -30.70 -8.79 -48.32
CA SER A 919 -31.82 -8.61 -49.25
C SER A 919 -31.70 -7.33 -50.09
N THR A 920 -31.25 -6.21 -49.52
CA THR A 920 -31.12 -4.93 -50.24
C THR A 920 -29.66 -4.57 -50.51
N SER A 921 -29.42 -3.65 -51.46
CA SER A 921 -28.07 -3.12 -51.69
C SER A 921 -27.50 -2.42 -50.47
N ASP A 922 -28.35 -1.76 -49.68
CA ASP A 922 -27.95 -0.95 -48.54
C ASP A 922 -27.57 -1.86 -47.36
N ASP A 923 -28.34 -2.93 -47.11
CA ASP A 923 -27.97 -3.92 -46.09
C ASP A 923 -26.62 -4.56 -46.40
N ARG A 924 -26.42 -4.93 -47.67
CA ARG A 924 -25.16 -5.51 -48.12
C ARG A 924 -23.99 -4.55 -48.03
N ALA A 925 -24.20 -3.26 -48.31
CA ALA A 925 -23.17 -2.23 -48.19
C ALA A 925 -22.61 -2.10 -46.77
N ASN A 926 -23.37 -2.54 -45.76
CA ASN A 926 -22.98 -2.50 -44.35
C ASN A 926 -22.23 -3.74 -43.87
N ILE A 927 -22.22 -4.84 -44.63
CA ILE A 927 -21.57 -6.09 -44.20
C ILE A 927 -20.04 -5.98 -44.30
N GLY A 928 -19.35 -6.36 -43.22
CA GLY A 928 -17.89 -6.44 -43.15
C GLY A 928 -17.41 -7.67 -42.35
N LEU A 929 -16.16 -8.06 -42.59
CA LEU A 929 -15.45 -9.10 -41.85
C LEU A 929 -14.33 -8.45 -41.03
N TYR A 930 -14.27 -8.74 -39.74
CA TYR A 930 -13.33 -8.14 -38.80
C TYR A 930 -12.56 -9.23 -38.05
N GLN A 931 -11.24 -9.28 -38.21
CA GLN A 931 -10.36 -10.18 -37.47
C GLN A 931 -9.85 -9.45 -36.23
N CYS A 932 -10.35 -9.83 -35.06
CA CYS A 932 -9.96 -9.28 -33.76
C CYS A 932 -8.90 -10.18 -33.08
N ASN A 933 -7.87 -9.55 -32.51
CA ASN A 933 -6.84 -10.24 -31.73
C ASN A 933 -7.25 -10.36 -30.25
N THR A 934 -6.36 -10.91 -29.42
CA THR A 934 -6.58 -11.05 -27.96
C THR A 934 -6.58 -9.71 -27.21
N ASN A 935 -6.15 -8.62 -27.84
CA ASN A 935 -6.23 -7.27 -27.30
C ASN A 935 -7.46 -6.51 -27.82
N TYR A 936 -8.41 -7.23 -28.44
CA TYR A 936 -9.68 -6.72 -28.96
C TYR A 936 -9.54 -5.67 -30.07
N VAL A 937 -8.35 -5.55 -30.65
CA VAL A 937 -8.10 -4.71 -31.82
C VAL A 937 -8.40 -5.54 -33.06
N CYS A 938 -9.31 -5.02 -33.87
CA CYS A 938 -9.83 -5.65 -35.06
C CYS A 938 -9.23 -5.04 -36.33
N THR A 939 -8.97 -5.89 -37.32
CA THR A 939 -8.63 -5.47 -38.69
C THR A 939 -9.74 -5.88 -39.63
N LYS A 940 -10.15 -4.99 -40.53
CA LYS A 940 -11.11 -5.38 -41.56
C LYS A 940 -10.40 -6.26 -42.59
N ILE A 941 -10.91 -7.47 -42.80
CA ILE A 941 -10.34 -8.46 -43.71
C ILE A 941 -11.28 -8.72 -44.88
N SER A 942 -10.74 -9.32 -45.93
CA SER A 942 -11.52 -9.73 -47.12
C SER A 942 -11.85 -11.23 -47.07
N GLY A 943 -12.94 -11.60 -47.72
CA GLY A 943 -13.32 -13.00 -47.88
C GLY A 943 -14.69 -13.17 -48.53
N TYR A 944 -15.31 -14.31 -48.24
CA TYR A 944 -16.69 -14.58 -48.63
C TYR A 944 -17.58 -14.62 -47.39
N ALA A 945 -18.77 -14.05 -47.50
CA ALA A 945 -19.86 -14.22 -46.53
C ALA A 945 -21.01 -14.99 -47.18
N LYS A 946 -21.74 -15.78 -46.40
CA LYS A 946 -22.86 -16.59 -46.86
C LYS A 946 -24.15 -16.06 -46.24
N ASP A 947 -25.18 -15.91 -47.08
CA ASP A 947 -26.54 -15.77 -46.59
C ASP A 947 -27.08 -17.14 -46.20
N GLY A 948 -27.29 -17.35 -44.89
CA GLY A 948 -27.80 -18.59 -44.33
C GLY A 948 -29.19 -18.98 -44.86
N ASN A 949 -30.00 -18.01 -45.30
CA ASN A 949 -31.38 -18.26 -45.76
C ASN A 949 -31.45 -18.67 -47.23
N GLU A 950 -30.61 -18.08 -48.08
CA GLU A 950 -30.66 -18.27 -49.53
C GLU A 950 -29.49 -19.11 -50.08
N GLY A 951 -28.47 -19.39 -49.26
CA GLY A 951 -27.26 -20.10 -49.67
C GLY A 951 -26.43 -19.34 -50.72
N VAL A 952 -26.68 -18.04 -50.88
CA VAL A 952 -25.95 -17.13 -51.78
C VAL A 952 -24.67 -16.68 -51.10
N TYR A 953 -23.59 -16.57 -51.87
CA TYR A 953 -22.31 -16.09 -51.39
C TYR A 953 -22.07 -14.65 -51.85
N TYR A 954 -21.38 -13.90 -51.01
CA TYR A 954 -21.05 -12.51 -51.22
C TYR A 954 -19.55 -12.33 -51.07
N ILE A 955 -18.94 -11.57 -51.97
CA ILE A 955 -17.58 -11.07 -51.78
C ILE A 955 -17.65 -9.92 -50.78
N VAL A 956 -16.88 -10.02 -49.70
CA VAL A 956 -16.67 -8.94 -48.74
C VAL A 956 -15.23 -8.45 -48.91
N ASP A 957 -15.08 -7.19 -49.27
CA ASP A 957 -13.78 -6.53 -49.44
C ASP A 957 -13.47 -5.64 -48.22
N THR A 958 -12.21 -5.27 -48.00
CA THR A 958 -11.84 -4.32 -46.95
C THR A 958 -12.40 -2.93 -47.23
N SER A 959 -12.54 -2.52 -48.50
CA SER A 959 -12.96 -1.16 -48.86
C SER A 959 -14.48 -0.98 -49.03
N ASN A 960 -15.19 -2.05 -49.41
CA ASN A 960 -16.62 -2.02 -49.70
C ASN A 960 -17.42 -2.94 -48.76
N GLY A 961 -18.76 -2.92 -48.89
CA GLY A 961 -19.62 -3.93 -48.27
C GLY A 961 -19.65 -5.25 -49.06
N ALA A 962 -20.62 -6.09 -48.75
CA ALA A 962 -20.89 -7.33 -49.47
C ALA A 962 -21.39 -7.08 -50.90
N THR A 963 -20.79 -7.75 -51.88
CA THR A 963 -21.29 -7.78 -53.27
C THR A 963 -21.71 -9.19 -53.64
N ALA A 964 -22.91 -9.34 -54.21
CA ALA A 964 -23.42 -10.65 -54.62
C ALA A 964 -22.43 -11.32 -55.58
N PHE A 965 -21.99 -12.52 -55.22
CA PHE A 965 -21.08 -13.30 -56.05
C PHE A 965 -21.86 -14.27 -56.91
N THR A 966 -21.71 -14.17 -58.23
CA THR A 966 -22.30 -15.11 -59.18
C THR A 966 -21.28 -16.20 -59.51
N PRO A 967 -21.52 -17.47 -59.13
CA PRO A 967 -20.60 -18.56 -59.44
C PRO A 967 -20.35 -18.72 -60.95
N SER A 968 -19.09 -18.90 -61.32
CA SER A 968 -18.68 -19.14 -62.71
C SER A 968 -18.88 -20.63 -63.10
N ALA A 969 -18.81 -20.93 -64.40
CA ALA A 969 -18.99 -22.29 -64.92
C ALA A 969 -17.91 -23.28 -64.43
N ALA A 970 -18.23 -24.57 -64.46
CA ALA A 970 -17.75 -25.69 -63.64
C ALA A 970 -16.25 -26.02 -63.49
N SER A 971 -15.30 -25.21 -64.00
CA SER A 971 -13.86 -25.51 -63.94
C SER A 971 -13.08 -24.60 -63.01
N CYS A 972 -12.19 -25.18 -62.20
CA CYS A 972 -11.27 -24.43 -61.34
C CYS A 972 -10.03 -23.88 -62.06
N SER A 973 -9.79 -24.28 -63.31
CA SER A 973 -8.72 -23.74 -64.13
C SER A 973 -8.97 -22.25 -64.41
N GLY A 974 -8.17 -21.37 -63.79
CA GLY A 974 -8.33 -19.91 -63.85
C GLY A 974 -9.36 -19.33 -62.86
N ASN A 975 -9.86 -20.15 -61.95
CA ASN A 975 -10.84 -19.77 -60.93
C ASN A 975 -10.39 -20.13 -59.51
N ILE A 976 -9.09 -20.30 -59.25
CA ILE A 976 -8.56 -20.61 -57.91
C ILE A 976 -8.96 -19.48 -56.95
N GLY A 977 -9.52 -19.86 -55.80
CA GLY A 977 -10.09 -18.96 -54.80
C GLY A 977 -11.52 -18.48 -55.09
N LYS A 978 -12.11 -18.82 -56.26
CA LYS A 978 -13.49 -18.48 -56.62
C LYS A 978 -14.45 -19.63 -56.32
N ILE A 979 -15.74 -19.30 -56.23
CA ILE A 979 -16.82 -20.28 -56.19
C ILE A 979 -17.28 -20.57 -57.64
N VAL A 980 -17.30 -21.84 -58.00
CA VAL A 980 -17.82 -22.34 -59.28
C VAL A 980 -19.08 -23.16 -59.04
N LYS A 981 -19.85 -23.44 -60.09
CA LYS A 981 -20.99 -24.35 -60.01
C LYS A 981 -21.00 -25.39 -61.10
N ASP A 982 -21.51 -26.58 -60.79
CA ASP A 982 -21.74 -27.62 -61.79
C ASP A 982 -23.09 -27.44 -62.50
N GLU A 983 -23.41 -28.39 -63.39
CA GLU A 983 -24.65 -28.41 -64.18
C GLU A 983 -25.92 -28.55 -63.30
N ASN A 984 -25.77 -29.02 -62.07
CA ASN A 984 -26.85 -29.19 -61.09
C ASN A 984 -26.93 -28.02 -60.10
N ASP A 985 -26.24 -26.90 -60.38
CA ASP A 985 -26.14 -25.72 -59.51
C ASP A 985 -25.47 -25.99 -58.14
N VAL A 986 -24.77 -27.12 -58.00
CA VAL A 986 -23.97 -27.40 -56.79
C VAL A 986 -22.74 -26.52 -56.81
N LYS A 987 -22.54 -25.76 -55.73
CA LYS A 987 -21.45 -24.78 -55.59
C LYS A 987 -20.20 -25.47 -55.04
N TYR A 988 -19.04 -25.15 -55.62
CA TYR A 988 -17.74 -25.62 -55.17
C TYR A 988 -16.79 -24.43 -55.01
N PHE A 989 -15.94 -24.45 -53.98
CA PHE A 989 -14.84 -23.51 -53.82
C PHE A 989 -13.56 -24.09 -54.43
N CYS A 990 -12.89 -23.36 -55.32
CA CYS A 990 -11.68 -23.83 -55.97
C CYS A 990 -10.43 -23.59 -55.10
N LEU A 991 -9.84 -24.66 -54.59
CA LEU A 991 -8.59 -24.60 -53.80
C LEU A 991 -7.34 -24.60 -54.69
N GLY A 992 -7.42 -25.21 -55.88
CA GLY A 992 -6.34 -25.28 -56.86
C GLY A 992 -6.86 -25.48 -58.28
N THR A 993 -5.99 -25.74 -59.26
CA THR A 993 -6.38 -25.92 -60.67
C THR A 993 -7.33 -27.09 -60.89
N SER A 994 -7.17 -28.16 -60.10
CA SER A 994 -7.97 -29.39 -60.14
C SER A 994 -8.69 -29.69 -58.83
N THR A 995 -8.35 -28.98 -57.75
CA THR A 995 -8.89 -29.23 -56.40
C THR A 995 -10.07 -28.29 -56.13
N LYS A 996 -11.24 -28.86 -55.84
CA LYS A 996 -12.46 -28.12 -55.52
C LYS A 996 -13.17 -28.73 -54.31
N LEU A 997 -13.74 -27.89 -53.48
CA LEU A 997 -14.40 -28.25 -52.23
C LEU A 997 -15.91 -27.99 -52.36
N SER A 998 -16.75 -28.99 -52.13
CA SER A 998 -18.22 -28.80 -52.20
C SER A 998 -18.71 -27.90 -51.08
N LEU A 999 -19.59 -26.96 -51.41
CA LEU A 999 -20.21 -26.02 -50.46
C LEU A 999 -21.65 -26.42 -50.06
N ALA A 1000 -22.17 -27.51 -50.61
CA ALA A 1000 -23.53 -28.01 -50.31
C ALA A 1000 -23.68 -28.42 -48.84
N THR A 1001 -22.63 -29.01 -48.26
CA THR A 1001 -22.45 -29.23 -46.83
C THR A 1001 -21.25 -28.39 -46.42
N PRO A 1002 -21.44 -27.13 -45.96
CA PRO A 1002 -20.34 -26.21 -45.70
C PRO A 1002 -19.39 -26.88 -44.71
N PRO A 1003 -18.15 -27.19 -45.13
CA PRO A 1003 -17.25 -27.90 -44.27
C PRO A 1003 -16.67 -26.90 -43.27
N ASN A 1004 -17.09 -27.00 -42.01
CA ASN A 1004 -16.41 -26.28 -40.95
C ASN A 1004 -14.97 -26.82 -40.85
N GLY A 1005 -13.97 -25.97 -41.03
CA GLY A 1005 -12.57 -26.41 -41.03
C GLY A 1005 -11.62 -25.44 -41.71
N TYR A 1006 -10.40 -25.91 -41.90
CA TYR A 1006 -9.29 -25.22 -42.52
C TYR A 1006 -8.89 -25.87 -43.85
N TYR A 1007 -8.47 -25.04 -44.81
CA TYR A 1007 -8.04 -25.46 -46.14
C TYR A 1007 -6.92 -24.56 -46.64
N VAL A 1008 -5.95 -25.08 -47.38
CA VAL A 1008 -4.95 -24.24 -48.04
C VAL A 1008 -5.43 -23.91 -49.45
N VAL A 1009 -5.42 -22.63 -49.80
CA VAL A 1009 -5.67 -22.18 -51.18
C VAL A 1009 -4.35 -21.98 -51.90
N GLY A 1010 -4.27 -22.44 -53.15
CA GLY A 1010 -3.12 -22.20 -54.01
C GLY A 1010 -3.01 -20.75 -54.48
N THR A 1011 -2.36 -20.54 -55.63
CA THR A 1011 -2.26 -19.20 -56.23
C THR A 1011 -3.61 -18.71 -56.71
N VAL A 1012 -4.22 -17.76 -56.00
CA VAL A 1012 -5.56 -17.26 -56.30
C VAL A 1012 -5.59 -16.49 -57.62
N SER A 1013 -6.74 -16.53 -58.29
CA SER A 1013 -6.96 -15.81 -59.55
C SER A 1013 -7.28 -14.33 -59.31
N ASP A 1014 -7.14 -13.50 -60.36
CA ASP A 1014 -7.47 -12.07 -60.28
C ASP A 1014 -8.92 -11.83 -59.84
N GLY A 1015 -9.10 -10.84 -58.97
CA GLY A 1015 -10.39 -10.40 -58.42
C GLY A 1015 -10.95 -11.27 -57.29
N VAL A 1016 -10.14 -12.12 -56.65
CA VAL A 1016 -10.52 -12.92 -55.49
C VAL A 1016 -10.22 -12.14 -54.20
N PRO A 1017 -11.13 -12.15 -53.19
CA PRO A 1017 -10.95 -11.45 -51.92
C PRO A 1017 -10.08 -12.23 -50.92
N LEU A 1018 -9.09 -12.99 -51.39
CA LEU A 1018 -8.23 -13.87 -50.58
C LEU A 1018 -6.78 -13.76 -51.02
N SER A 1019 -5.86 -14.22 -50.18
CA SER A 1019 -4.42 -14.23 -50.48
C SER A 1019 -3.95 -15.62 -50.91
N SER A 1020 -2.97 -15.67 -51.81
CA SER A 1020 -2.40 -16.92 -52.32
C SER A 1020 -1.64 -17.68 -51.24
N ASN A 1021 -1.67 -19.01 -51.29
CA ASN A 1021 -0.89 -19.90 -50.42
C ASN A 1021 -1.14 -19.63 -48.93
N LYS A 1022 -2.40 -19.33 -48.56
CA LYS A 1022 -2.79 -19.07 -47.18
C LYS A 1022 -3.70 -20.16 -46.65
N LEU A 1023 -3.75 -20.29 -45.33
CA LEU A 1023 -4.75 -21.10 -44.63
C LEU A 1023 -6.08 -20.34 -44.61
N LEU A 1024 -7.12 -20.98 -45.11
CA LEU A 1024 -8.48 -20.47 -45.12
C LEU A 1024 -9.27 -21.12 -44.00
N LYS A 1025 -10.04 -20.33 -43.25
CA LYS A 1025 -11.05 -20.82 -42.31
C LYS A 1025 -12.42 -20.78 -42.97
N PHE A 1026 -13.07 -21.92 -43.00
CA PHE A 1026 -14.43 -22.11 -43.47
C PHE A 1026 -15.35 -22.31 -42.27
N THR A 1027 -16.43 -21.54 -42.24
CA THR A 1027 -17.53 -21.70 -41.29
C THR A 1027 -18.86 -21.79 -42.06
N ALA A 1028 -19.96 -21.93 -41.33
CA ALA A 1028 -21.29 -21.86 -41.93
C ALA A 1028 -21.56 -20.48 -42.57
N ASP A 1029 -20.92 -19.41 -42.05
CA ASP A 1029 -21.26 -18.02 -42.38
C ASP A 1029 -20.21 -17.32 -43.25
N TYR A 1030 -18.96 -17.76 -43.23
CA TYR A 1030 -17.88 -17.09 -43.98
C TYR A 1030 -16.74 -18.01 -44.42
N ILE A 1031 -15.93 -17.51 -45.36
CA ILE A 1031 -14.66 -18.08 -45.82
C ILE A 1031 -13.62 -16.97 -45.82
N VAL A 1032 -12.57 -17.09 -45.01
CA VAL A 1032 -11.54 -16.04 -44.86
C VAL A 1032 -10.15 -16.63 -44.74
N VAL A 1033 -9.12 -15.82 -44.99
CA VAL A 1033 -7.76 -16.14 -44.58
C VAL A 1033 -7.66 -16.07 -43.06
N ASP A 1034 -7.18 -17.13 -42.42
CA ASP A 1034 -6.89 -17.14 -40.99
C ASP A 1034 -5.40 -16.92 -40.76
N SER A 1035 -5.05 -15.73 -40.27
CA SER A 1035 -3.68 -15.36 -39.98
C SER A 1035 -3.18 -15.92 -38.63
N GLY A 1036 -4.04 -16.55 -37.83
CA GLY A 1036 -3.69 -17.09 -36.50
C GLY A 1036 -2.66 -18.21 -36.52
N PHE A 1037 -2.46 -18.86 -37.68
CA PHE A 1037 -1.48 -19.93 -37.88
C PHE A 1037 -0.28 -19.49 -38.73
N GLU A 1038 -0.14 -18.20 -39.00
CA GLU A 1038 1.00 -17.64 -39.75
C GLU A 1038 2.18 -17.32 -38.83
N ASP A 1039 2.68 -18.32 -38.10
CA ASP A 1039 3.85 -18.17 -37.21
C ASP A 1039 5.16 -17.97 -38.01
N THR A 1040 6.25 -17.65 -37.32
CA THR A 1040 7.59 -17.48 -37.90
C THR A 1040 8.39 -18.78 -37.96
N SER A 1041 7.91 -19.86 -37.35
CA SER A 1041 8.59 -21.14 -37.29
C SER A 1041 8.10 -22.08 -38.40
N ASP A 1042 9.03 -22.78 -39.05
CA ASP A 1042 8.71 -23.78 -40.08
C ASP A 1042 8.05 -25.01 -39.41
N ILE A 1043 6.73 -24.98 -39.23
CA ILE A 1043 5.92 -26.06 -38.66
C ILE A 1043 5.14 -26.74 -39.79
N SER A 1044 5.10 -28.08 -39.75
CA SER A 1044 4.22 -28.85 -40.63
C SER A 1044 2.84 -29.10 -40.00
N TYR A 1045 1.83 -29.05 -40.86
CA TYR A 1045 0.43 -29.27 -40.53
C TYR A 1045 -0.13 -30.40 -41.39
N LEU A 1046 -1.09 -31.14 -40.86
CA LEU A 1046 -1.95 -32.02 -41.64
C LEU A 1046 -3.33 -31.39 -41.79
N LEU A 1047 -3.87 -31.48 -42.99
CA LEU A 1047 -5.27 -31.19 -43.27
C LEU A 1047 -5.97 -32.46 -43.72
N GLU A 1048 -7.08 -32.78 -43.05
CA GLU A 1048 -8.01 -33.81 -43.50
C GLU A 1048 -8.85 -33.25 -44.65
N THR A 1049 -8.59 -33.73 -45.88
CA THR A 1049 -9.21 -33.22 -47.12
C THR A 1049 -10.48 -33.98 -47.47
N GLU A 1050 -10.54 -35.26 -47.13
CA GLU A 1050 -11.68 -36.16 -47.25
C GLU A 1050 -11.68 -37.10 -46.03
N SER A 1051 -12.76 -37.84 -45.79
CA SER A 1051 -12.84 -38.79 -44.66
C SER A 1051 -11.62 -39.72 -44.66
N GLU A 1052 -10.74 -39.54 -43.68
CA GLU A 1052 -9.49 -40.29 -43.50
C GLU A 1052 -8.35 -40.04 -44.53
N VAL A 1053 -8.41 -38.98 -45.34
CA VAL A 1053 -7.33 -38.58 -46.26
C VAL A 1053 -6.65 -37.32 -45.72
N PHE A 1054 -5.35 -37.41 -45.42
CA PHE A 1054 -4.57 -36.33 -44.82
C PHE A 1054 -3.44 -35.90 -45.74
N LYS A 1055 -3.29 -34.58 -45.88
CA LYS A 1055 -2.24 -33.93 -46.68
C LYS A 1055 -1.34 -33.08 -45.81
N THR A 1056 -0.03 -33.16 -46.02
CA THR A 1056 0.96 -32.31 -45.32
C THR A 1056 1.09 -30.95 -45.97
N TYR A 1057 1.19 -29.94 -45.14
CA TYR A 1057 1.52 -28.58 -45.53
C TYR A 1057 2.62 -28.07 -44.63
N THR A 1058 3.63 -27.44 -45.21
CA THR A 1058 4.65 -26.74 -44.45
C THR A 1058 4.34 -25.25 -44.51
N GLN A 1059 4.31 -24.64 -43.34
CA GLN A 1059 4.22 -23.20 -43.20
C GLN A 1059 5.64 -22.63 -43.27
N SER A 1060 5.84 -21.60 -44.09
CA SER A 1060 7.09 -20.83 -44.12
C SER A 1060 6.81 -19.38 -44.50
N ASN A 1061 7.27 -18.45 -43.67
CA ASN A 1061 7.06 -17.00 -43.85
C ASN A 1061 5.59 -16.62 -44.11
N GLY A 1062 4.66 -17.20 -43.33
CA GLY A 1062 3.22 -16.94 -43.44
C GLY A 1062 2.56 -17.59 -44.67
N SER A 1063 3.28 -18.38 -45.47
CA SER A 1063 2.72 -19.09 -46.63
C SER A 1063 2.67 -20.58 -46.36
N PHE A 1064 1.61 -21.24 -46.84
CA PHE A 1064 1.42 -22.68 -46.76
C PHE A 1064 1.62 -23.31 -48.12
N SER A 1065 2.45 -24.34 -48.18
CA SER A 1065 2.67 -25.15 -49.39
C SER A 1065 2.54 -26.63 -49.06
N GLU A 1066 1.91 -27.40 -49.95
CA GLU A 1066 1.84 -28.86 -49.83
C GLU A 1066 3.26 -29.43 -49.81
N ASP A 1067 3.60 -30.19 -48.77
CA ASP A 1067 4.93 -30.76 -48.60
C ASP A 1067 4.97 -32.20 -49.10
N THR A 1068 5.10 -32.34 -50.42
CA THR A 1068 5.23 -33.64 -51.09
C THR A 1068 6.55 -34.37 -50.79
N SER A 1069 7.48 -33.75 -50.03
CA SER A 1069 8.73 -34.38 -49.61
C SER A 1069 8.62 -35.04 -48.23
N TYR A 1070 7.52 -34.81 -47.52
CA TYR A 1070 7.33 -35.24 -46.15
C TYR A 1070 7.09 -36.76 -46.06
N THR A 1071 8.13 -37.50 -45.66
CA THR A 1071 8.10 -38.97 -45.51
C THR A 1071 8.65 -39.38 -44.15
N LYS A 1072 7.80 -39.37 -43.12
CA LYS A 1072 8.14 -39.82 -41.76
C LYS A 1072 6.90 -40.23 -40.96
N ILE A 1073 7.13 -40.90 -39.85
CA ILE A 1073 6.11 -41.21 -38.84
C ILE A 1073 6.19 -40.13 -37.77
N MET A 1074 5.10 -39.40 -37.55
CA MET A 1074 5.07 -38.34 -36.54
C MET A 1074 3.71 -38.27 -35.83
N PRO A 1075 3.70 -37.79 -34.57
CA PRO A 1075 2.48 -37.46 -33.88
C PRO A 1075 2.02 -36.05 -34.28
N PHE A 1076 0.72 -35.89 -34.45
CA PHE A 1076 0.09 -34.60 -34.71
C PHE A 1076 -1.03 -34.34 -33.71
N LEU A 1077 -1.09 -33.11 -33.20
CA LEU A 1077 -2.12 -32.64 -32.28
C LEU A 1077 -3.27 -32.02 -33.07
N LYS A 1078 -4.49 -32.50 -32.86
CA LYS A 1078 -5.68 -31.93 -33.49
C LYS A 1078 -6.00 -30.55 -32.92
N GLU A 1079 -6.15 -29.55 -33.78
CA GLU A 1079 -6.45 -28.16 -33.39
C GLU A 1079 -7.96 -27.97 -33.20
N GLY A 1080 -8.42 -28.06 -31.95
CA GLY A 1080 -9.82 -27.92 -31.58
C GLY A 1080 -10.73 -28.94 -32.28
N SER A 1081 -11.93 -28.52 -32.68
CA SER A 1081 -12.90 -29.36 -33.40
C SER A 1081 -12.68 -29.39 -34.92
N SER A 1082 -11.53 -28.92 -35.41
CA SER A 1082 -11.28 -28.72 -36.85
C SER A 1082 -10.70 -29.96 -37.55
N ASN A 1083 -10.46 -29.84 -38.86
CA ASN A 1083 -9.74 -30.82 -39.70
C ASN A 1083 -8.22 -30.51 -39.80
N LEU A 1084 -7.71 -29.59 -38.96
CA LEU A 1084 -6.30 -29.20 -38.91
C LEU A 1084 -5.60 -29.93 -37.77
N TYR A 1085 -4.39 -30.42 -38.04
CA TYR A 1085 -3.53 -31.05 -37.07
C TYR A 1085 -2.13 -30.46 -37.16
N ARG A 1086 -1.53 -30.12 -36.02
CA ARG A 1086 -0.19 -29.52 -35.92
C ARG A 1086 0.84 -30.58 -35.55
N GLU A 1087 2.00 -30.58 -36.20
CA GLU A 1087 3.10 -31.48 -35.85
C GLU A 1087 3.55 -31.26 -34.40
N VAL A 1088 3.82 -32.36 -33.69
CA VAL A 1088 4.44 -32.33 -32.37
C VAL A 1088 5.88 -32.81 -32.48
N SER A 1089 6.82 -31.89 -32.35
CA SER A 1089 8.25 -32.18 -32.45
C SER A 1089 8.85 -32.76 -31.17
N ASP A 1090 8.31 -32.41 -29.99
CA ASP A 1090 8.71 -33.00 -28.70
C ASP A 1090 7.47 -33.51 -27.94
N LEU A 1091 7.40 -34.82 -27.73
CA LEU A 1091 6.32 -35.47 -26.98
C LEU A 1091 6.35 -35.18 -25.47
N ASN A 1092 7.45 -34.63 -24.96
CA ASN A 1092 7.52 -34.16 -23.57
C ASN A 1092 6.78 -32.83 -23.37
N ASP A 1093 6.44 -32.14 -24.45
CA ASP A 1093 5.77 -30.85 -24.42
C ASP A 1093 4.24 -30.96 -24.40
N ILE A 1094 3.71 -32.17 -24.59
CA ILE A 1094 2.28 -32.43 -24.62
C ILE A 1094 1.75 -32.64 -23.20
N ALA A 1095 0.66 -31.95 -22.86
CA ALA A 1095 -0.03 -32.18 -21.61
C ALA A 1095 -0.88 -33.46 -21.68
N LEU A 1096 -1.10 -34.12 -20.53
CA LEU A 1096 -1.87 -35.37 -20.50
C LEU A 1096 -3.32 -35.17 -21.00
N VAL A 1097 -3.88 -33.98 -20.80
CA VAL A 1097 -5.19 -33.56 -21.31
C VAL A 1097 -5.27 -33.44 -22.84
N ASP A 1098 -4.13 -33.28 -23.51
CA ASP A 1098 -4.04 -33.16 -24.97
C ASP A 1098 -3.82 -34.51 -25.66
N LEU A 1099 -3.44 -35.55 -24.92
CA LEU A 1099 -3.29 -36.91 -25.47
C LEU A 1099 -4.54 -37.46 -26.18
N PRO A 1100 -5.78 -37.19 -25.74
CA PRO A 1100 -6.99 -37.51 -26.49
C PRO A 1100 -7.08 -36.85 -27.87
N ASN A 1101 -6.40 -35.73 -28.08
CA ASN A 1101 -6.36 -35.01 -29.37
C ASN A 1101 -5.10 -35.33 -30.20
N LEU A 1102 -4.15 -36.08 -29.61
CA LEU A 1102 -2.93 -36.50 -30.27
C LEU A 1102 -3.17 -37.78 -31.08
N LEU A 1103 -2.74 -37.79 -32.33
CA LEU A 1103 -2.90 -38.89 -33.27
C LEU A 1103 -1.58 -39.22 -33.95
N LEU A 1104 -1.42 -40.48 -34.36
CA LEU A 1104 -0.20 -40.94 -35.02
C LEU A 1104 -0.41 -41.12 -36.52
N PHE A 1105 0.51 -40.57 -37.31
CA PHE A 1105 0.44 -40.60 -38.76
C PHE A 1105 1.69 -41.19 -39.37
N ASN A 1106 1.52 -41.99 -40.42
CA ASN A 1106 2.59 -42.39 -41.34
C ASN A 1106 2.43 -41.60 -42.63
N CYS A 1107 3.37 -40.73 -42.91
CA CYS A 1107 3.38 -39.90 -44.10
C CYS A 1107 4.36 -40.42 -45.14
N ASN A 1108 3.96 -40.41 -46.40
CA ASN A 1108 4.80 -40.75 -47.53
C ASN A 1108 4.52 -39.79 -48.68
N GLN A 1109 5.53 -39.02 -49.07
CA GLN A 1109 5.40 -38.00 -50.11
C GLN A 1109 4.25 -37.00 -49.85
N GLY A 1110 4.04 -36.68 -48.57
CA GLY A 1110 3.01 -35.77 -48.11
C GLY A 1110 1.58 -36.31 -48.00
N ASP A 1111 1.33 -37.54 -48.46
CA ASP A 1111 0.09 -38.26 -48.15
C ASP A 1111 0.26 -38.97 -46.80
N CYS A 1112 -0.66 -38.73 -45.87
CA CYS A 1112 -0.58 -39.31 -44.53
C CYS A 1112 -1.78 -40.20 -44.22
N LEU A 1113 -1.51 -41.27 -43.49
CA LEU A 1113 -2.50 -42.20 -43.00
C LEU A 1113 -2.41 -42.29 -41.49
N LYS A 1114 -3.58 -42.27 -40.83
CA LYS A 1114 -3.68 -42.63 -39.41
C LYS A 1114 -3.18 -44.05 -39.23
N ILE A 1115 -2.27 -44.24 -38.29
CA ILE A 1115 -1.71 -45.54 -37.94
C ILE A 1115 -1.90 -45.79 -36.45
N VAL A 1116 -1.90 -47.05 -36.06
CA VAL A 1116 -1.91 -47.45 -34.65
C VAL A 1116 -0.48 -47.73 -34.21
N GLY A 1117 -0.17 -47.48 -32.95
CA GLY A 1117 1.21 -47.62 -32.49
C GLY A 1117 1.38 -47.33 -31.02
N TYR A 1118 2.63 -47.08 -30.65
CA TYR A 1118 3.05 -46.77 -29.30
C TYR A 1118 4.03 -45.62 -29.36
N ILE A 1119 3.86 -44.67 -28.44
CA ILE A 1119 4.71 -43.50 -28.29
C ILE A 1119 5.32 -43.47 -26.89
N VAL A 1120 6.48 -42.84 -26.74
CA VAL A 1120 7.05 -42.48 -25.45
C VAL A 1120 6.52 -41.11 -25.06
N TYR A 1121 5.74 -41.06 -23.98
CA TYR A 1121 5.17 -39.85 -23.42
C TYR A 1121 5.89 -39.49 -22.10
N GLY A 1122 6.12 -38.20 -21.87
CA GLY A 1122 6.76 -37.68 -20.65
C GLY A 1122 8.13 -38.30 -20.33
N GLY A 1123 8.85 -38.75 -21.36
CA GLY A 1123 10.17 -39.37 -21.26
C GLY A 1123 10.22 -40.80 -20.69
N SER A 1124 9.13 -41.29 -20.08
CA SER A 1124 9.14 -42.57 -19.36
C SER A 1124 7.90 -43.46 -19.51
N ALA A 1125 6.78 -42.95 -20.04
CA ALA A 1125 5.55 -43.72 -20.20
C ALA A 1125 5.41 -44.23 -21.63
N ILE A 1126 4.92 -45.46 -21.81
CA ILE A 1126 4.54 -45.98 -23.13
C ILE A 1126 3.02 -45.86 -23.28
N THR A 1127 2.59 -45.05 -24.23
CA THR A 1127 1.18 -44.83 -24.53
C THR A 1127 0.85 -45.44 -25.88
N LYS A 1128 -0.25 -46.19 -25.94
CA LYS A 1128 -0.82 -46.74 -27.16
C LYS A 1128 -1.65 -45.68 -27.88
N CYS A 1129 -1.34 -45.50 -29.15
CA CYS A 1129 -2.15 -44.77 -30.11
C CYS A 1129 -3.04 -45.75 -30.88
N ASP A 1130 -4.33 -45.48 -30.91
CA ASP A 1130 -5.26 -46.10 -31.85
C ASP A 1130 -5.63 -45.11 -32.98
N SER A 1131 -6.64 -45.44 -33.78
CA SER A 1131 -7.09 -44.60 -34.89
C SER A 1131 -7.79 -43.31 -34.46
N SER A 1132 -8.12 -43.16 -33.18
CA SER A 1132 -8.86 -42.02 -32.63
C SER A 1132 -8.00 -41.13 -31.73
N HIS A 1133 -7.08 -41.69 -30.94
CA HIS A 1133 -6.30 -40.92 -29.97
C HIS A 1133 -5.08 -41.70 -29.41
N CYS A 1134 -4.19 -40.98 -28.73
CA CYS A 1134 -2.99 -41.50 -28.07
C CYS A 1134 -3.06 -41.40 -26.54
N ASN A 1135 -4.13 -41.89 -25.89
CA ASN A 1135 -4.32 -41.77 -24.43
C ASN A 1135 -4.37 -43.13 -23.68
N ASN A 1136 -4.24 -44.25 -24.37
CA ASN A 1136 -4.38 -45.57 -23.76
C ASN A 1136 -3.03 -46.04 -23.19
N SER A 1137 -2.91 -46.27 -21.89
CA SER A 1137 -1.70 -46.92 -21.34
C SER A 1137 -1.46 -48.26 -22.04
N ALA A 1138 -0.22 -48.52 -22.47
CA ALA A 1138 0.10 -49.81 -23.07
C ALA A 1138 -0.11 -50.93 -22.03
N SER A 1139 -0.83 -51.99 -22.39
CA SER A 1139 -1.10 -53.10 -21.47
C SER A 1139 0.20 -53.86 -21.14
N GLY A 1140 0.26 -54.49 -19.95
CA GLY A 1140 1.40 -55.33 -19.55
C GLY A 1140 1.64 -56.52 -20.49
N ASP A 1141 0.66 -56.88 -21.32
CA ASP A 1141 0.81 -57.90 -22.36
C ASP A 1141 1.67 -57.41 -23.53
N VAL A 1142 1.75 -56.09 -23.74
CA VAL A 1142 2.57 -55.47 -24.78
C VAL A 1142 3.91 -55.00 -24.23
N ILE A 1143 3.98 -54.55 -22.97
CA ILE A 1143 5.24 -54.11 -22.33
C ILE A 1143 6.03 -55.33 -21.81
N ALA A 1144 7.35 -55.31 -21.99
CA ALA A 1144 8.26 -56.35 -21.52
C ALA A 1144 9.35 -55.79 -20.59
N ASP A 1145 9.44 -56.34 -19.37
CA ASP A 1145 10.63 -56.15 -18.51
C ASP A 1145 11.88 -56.80 -19.13
N ASN A 1146 11.66 -57.94 -19.83
CA ASN A 1146 12.66 -58.67 -20.59
C ASN A 1146 12.03 -59.29 -21.85
N CYS A 1147 12.81 -59.53 -22.90
CA CYS A 1147 12.29 -60.09 -24.15
C CYS A 1147 12.17 -61.62 -24.10
N THR A 1148 11.36 -62.12 -23.16
CA THR A 1148 10.99 -63.54 -23.05
C THR A 1148 9.83 -63.93 -23.97
N ALA A 1149 9.11 -62.94 -24.51
CA ALA A 1149 8.08 -63.12 -25.53
C ALA A 1149 8.35 -62.21 -26.73
N ILE A 1150 8.08 -62.74 -27.93
CA ILE A 1150 8.22 -62.00 -29.20
C ILE A 1150 7.06 -61.01 -29.34
N GLY A 1151 7.33 -59.84 -29.93
CA GLY A 1151 6.31 -58.85 -30.25
C GLY A 1151 6.02 -57.84 -29.14
N LYS A 1152 6.76 -57.91 -28.02
CA LYS A 1152 6.66 -56.96 -26.90
C LYS A 1152 7.57 -55.75 -27.09
N ILE A 1153 7.21 -54.64 -26.47
CA ILE A 1153 7.93 -53.37 -26.47
C ILE A 1153 8.61 -53.19 -25.11
N LYS A 1154 9.86 -52.72 -25.13
CA LYS A 1154 10.60 -52.39 -23.92
C LYS A 1154 11.14 -50.97 -24.01
N LEU A 1155 10.92 -50.17 -22.98
CA LEU A 1155 11.54 -48.87 -22.85
C LEU A 1155 13.00 -49.03 -22.36
N ASN A 1156 13.95 -48.38 -23.04
CA ASN A 1156 15.35 -48.33 -22.65
C ASN A 1156 15.83 -46.88 -22.65
N GLY A 1157 15.86 -46.25 -21.46
CA GLY A 1157 15.95 -44.80 -21.36
C GLY A 1157 14.67 -44.15 -21.89
N SER A 1158 14.79 -43.21 -22.84
CA SER A 1158 13.66 -42.58 -23.54
C SER A 1158 13.34 -43.23 -24.91
N LYS A 1159 13.98 -44.36 -25.24
CA LYS A 1159 13.85 -45.04 -26.55
C LYS A 1159 13.06 -46.34 -26.43
N LEU A 1160 12.22 -46.60 -27.43
CA LEU A 1160 11.49 -47.85 -27.58
C LEU A 1160 12.34 -48.89 -28.30
N ASN A 1161 12.50 -50.03 -27.66
CA ASN A 1161 13.06 -51.24 -28.24
C ASN A 1161 11.96 -52.29 -28.44
N TYR A 1162 12.22 -53.26 -29.32
CA TYR A 1162 11.26 -54.29 -29.67
C TYR A 1162 11.84 -55.70 -29.51
N CYS A 1163 11.03 -56.62 -29.01
CA CYS A 1163 11.40 -58.00 -28.79
C CYS A 1163 11.20 -58.83 -30.06
N LEU A 1164 12.21 -58.86 -30.94
CA LEU A 1164 12.16 -59.64 -32.19
C LEU A 1164 12.30 -61.16 -31.97
N ALA A 1165 12.93 -61.58 -30.88
CA ALA A 1165 13.14 -62.98 -30.52
C ALA A 1165 13.01 -63.17 -29.00
N ALA A 1166 12.56 -64.35 -28.56
CA ALA A 1166 12.45 -64.73 -27.15
C ALA A 1166 13.83 -65.05 -26.52
N THR A 1167 14.76 -64.11 -26.62
CA THR A 1167 16.19 -64.28 -26.25
C THR A 1167 16.55 -63.55 -24.95
N GLY A 1168 15.60 -62.84 -24.34
CA GLY A 1168 15.83 -62.02 -23.14
C GLY A 1168 16.30 -60.59 -23.44
N SER A 1169 16.90 -60.33 -24.60
CA SER A 1169 17.40 -59.01 -25.01
C SER A 1169 16.49 -58.32 -26.02
N ALA A 1170 16.21 -57.04 -25.78
CA ALA A 1170 15.46 -56.20 -26.73
C ALA A 1170 16.38 -55.71 -27.84
N THR A 1171 15.86 -55.68 -29.08
CA THR A 1171 16.59 -55.13 -30.22
C THR A 1171 16.25 -53.65 -30.34
N GLU A 1172 17.27 -52.81 -30.43
CA GLU A 1172 17.08 -51.41 -30.79
C GLU A 1172 16.69 -51.34 -32.28
N LEU A 1173 15.56 -50.73 -32.57
CA LEU A 1173 15.07 -50.63 -33.93
C LEU A 1173 15.78 -49.49 -34.69
N ASP A 1174 15.99 -49.72 -35.98
CA ASP A 1174 16.53 -48.81 -36.99
C ASP A 1174 15.38 -48.30 -37.86
N SER A 1175 15.21 -46.97 -37.96
CA SER A 1175 14.11 -46.29 -38.66
C SER A 1175 14.12 -46.50 -40.17
N SER A 1176 15.25 -46.93 -40.75
CA SER A 1176 15.34 -47.27 -42.18
C SER A 1176 14.78 -48.65 -42.53
N LYS A 1177 14.33 -49.43 -41.53
CA LYS A 1177 13.92 -50.83 -41.71
C LYS A 1177 12.48 -51.06 -41.30
N VAL A 1178 11.88 -52.06 -41.94
CA VAL A 1178 10.58 -52.61 -41.60
C VAL A 1178 10.79 -53.94 -40.90
N TYR A 1179 10.09 -54.14 -39.78
CA TYR A 1179 10.19 -55.33 -38.95
C TYR A 1179 8.91 -56.15 -39.05
N PHE A 1180 9.05 -57.48 -39.07
CA PHE A 1180 7.93 -58.41 -39.12
C PHE A 1180 8.02 -59.36 -37.93
N THR A 1181 6.93 -59.51 -37.18
CA THR A 1181 6.89 -60.39 -36.01
C THR A 1181 5.56 -61.13 -35.85
N GLY A 1182 5.60 -62.29 -35.21
CA GLY A 1182 4.42 -63.10 -34.86
C GLY A 1182 4.13 -64.24 -35.84
N THR A 1183 3.20 -65.12 -35.46
CA THR A 1183 2.65 -66.18 -36.33
C THR A 1183 1.57 -65.64 -37.28
N THR A 1184 0.88 -64.57 -36.86
CA THR A 1184 0.20 -63.62 -37.74
C THR A 1184 1.20 -62.51 -38.04
N VAL A 1185 1.61 -62.36 -39.29
CA VAL A 1185 2.65 -61.41 -39.69
C VAL A 1185 2.15 -59.98 -39.46
N SER A 1186 2.64 -59.33 -38.39
CA SER A 1186 2.43 -57.89 -38.15
C SER A 1186 3.66 -57.11 -38.58
N GLN A 1187 3.43 -56.01 -39.29
CA GLN A 1187 4.47 -55.09 -39.74
C GLN A 1187 4.69 -54.01 -38.68
N TRP A 1188 5.94 -53.62 -38.44
CA TRP A 1188 6.30 -52.57 -37.50
C TRP A 1188 7.37 -51.64 -38.09
N ILE A 1189 7.20 -50.35 -37.83
CA ILE A 1189 8.11 -49.27 -38.23
C ILE A 1189 8.41 -48.39 -37.02
N VAL A 1190 9.55 -47.70 -37.04
CA VAL A 1190 10.03 -46.85 -35.94
C VAL A 1190 10.43 -45.49 -36.49
N ASN A 1191 10.19 -44.41 -35.75
CA ASN A 1191 10.69 -43.07 -36.12
C ASN A 1191 12.20 -42.93 -35.84
N GLU A 1192 12.80 -41.84 -36.32
CA GLU A 1192 14.26 -41.60 -36.20
C GLU A 1192 14.74 -41.51 -34.74
N ASP A 1193 13.98 -40.82 -33.89
CA ASP A 1193 14.29 -40.65 -32.46
C ASP A 1193 14.02 -41.91 -31.63
N LYS A 1194 13.38 -42.91 -32.24
CA LYS A 1194 12.99 -44.18 -31.60
C LYS A 1194 12.03 -43.99 -30.43
N THR A 1195 11.27 -42.91 -30.45
CA THR A 1195 10.22 -42.60 -29.48
C THR A 1195 8.86 -43.14 -29.93
N ILE A 1196 8.76 -43.69 -31.14
CA ILE A 1196 7.52 -44.18 -31.74
C ILE A 1196 7.75 -45.54 -32.39
N ILE A 1197 6.91 -46.53 -32.05
CA ILE A 1197 6.81 -47.81 -32.78
C ILE A 1197 5.38 -47.97 -33.27
N ALA A 1198 5.18 -48.02 -34.58
CA ALA A 1198 3.86 -48.08 -35.18
C ALA A 1198 3.64 -49.33 -36.02
N ASN A 1199 2.39 -49.79 -36.09
CA ASN A 1199 1.94 -50.85 -36.96
C ASN A 1199 1.15 -50.24 -38.13
N PRO A 1200 1.76 -50.08 -39.31
CA PRO A 1200 1.05 -49.61 -40.48
C PRO A 1200 0.11 -50.72 -40.96
N THR A 1201 -1.18 -50.44 -41.04
CA THR A 1201 -2.17 -51.41 -41.50
C THR A 1201 -1.89 -51.80 -42.97
N PRO A 1202 -1.65 -53.08 -43.30
CA PRO A 1202 -1.22 -53.49 -44.65
C PRO A 1202 -2.21 -53.17 -45.77
N ASP A 1203 -3.52 -53.18 -45.49
CA ASP A 1203 -4.58 -53.04 -46.50
C ASP A 1203 -4.81 -51.59 -46.99
N LYS A 1204 -4.10 -50.61 -46.41
CA LYS A 1204 -4.15 -49.19 -46.83
C LYS A 1204 -2.78 -48.65 -47.26
N CYS A 1205 -1.83 -49.52 -47.64
CA CYS A 1205 -0.63 -49.03 -48.34
C CYS A 1205 -1.07 -48.17 -49.55
N PHE A 1206 -0.33 -47.09 -49.84
CA PHE A 1206 -0.62 -46.11 -50.89
C PHE A 1206 -0.76 -46.75 -52.30
N GLU A 1207 -1.84 -47.50 -52.57
CA GLU A 1207 -2.05 -48.24 -53.81
C GLU A 1207 -2.64 -47.37 -54.93
N ASN A 1208 -2.93 -46.08 -54.67
CA ASN A 1208 -3.63 -45.21 -55.61
C ASN A 1208 -2.76 -44.19 -56.37
N SER A 1209 -1.43 -44.14 -56.22
CA SER A 1209 -0.60 -43.17 -56.95
C SER A 1209 0.01 -43.68 -58.28
N GLN A 1210 -0.32 -44.90 -58.74
CA GLN A 1210 0.11 -45.42 -60.05
C GLN A 1210 -0.99 -46.12 -60.87
N ARG A 1211 -2.23 -45.60 -60.87
CA ARG A 1211 -3.23 -45.95 -61.88
C ARG A 1211 -3.72 -44.77 -62.68
#